data_AF-A0A4V2XWK7-F1
#
_entry.id   AF-A0A4V2XWK7-F1
#
_cell.length_a   1.000
_cell.length_b   1.000
_cell.length_c   1.000
_cell.angle_alpha   90.00
_cell.angle_beta   90.00
_cell.angle_gamma   90.00
#
_symmetry.space_group_name_H-M   'P 1'
#
loop_
_entity.id
_entity.type
_entity.pdbx_description
1 polymer ?
#
loop_
_entity_poly.entity_id
_entity_poly.type
_entity_poly.pdbx_seq_one_letter_code
_entity_poly.pdbx_strand_id
1 'polypeptide(L)'
;MHVTANEPVPELNAETVPSDGFELPEIVPITVDDRTALDQLVATGVDLAEKVDETDDGLRVEAIVTPSEQQWLTDAGFAVGEPVLTEEDFAELQAEREDTVAESEVAEEAALDVGDDLRVQRAAWFENIGETFIQVEVWSEAGSSSANVLLEVSLDAGPGTPIGAGGTFNLSRFVDAGHYMYHRTSTPMPADPVPSRMRVRSLVDGHVVGQVERPLTEFLDGQYPSGRGAPREWGYLATGFVDHYVDATEATAKIESLAAEFPDLAEIIELPHQTNGYRRPAQALFAEKIVVDAPSAAAGEYEAVAANFGRHPAVQGIAGELTLAVDGTGDPADGCEPLVGFPAGGIAVVDRGTCNYAVKVLNAQAAGAGAVVVVNNVPGDPVTMTGSAPANTIPSVMISMEAGGVVKAVLPASGRVHGAPNEHRVGVDSRTWGHEGGNDLSVELADPGAADRPLTVDVDGDAVRVQLATDAAGAVRSTAAEVVAALNAHPEASELVRAYTWRGDEGTGVVAPAQRRMLTDNLSAPDTVSRDPFTVKAIRIGTDRDGSQTGVLLYSQEHAREWVTPLVALETAERLLRNYRSNPFIRQLVRNLDIFIIPTVNPDGTHYSIHDFTLQRRNMTNHCAVTGASDLRARNGWGVDLNRNFRVGNWEQGFSGASGSCTSDVYSGPTPLSEPEAQNEIWLVENNPNIRFAMNTHTHGGYFMWSPGAYRLPTRDGLERPSYGVESYFYEASDVILNRIKEHRGTSVWPSRVGPISDVLYSAAGNSADDHFYNNGIFAWSFEAGSPTWTGSGWSDVGFTPPYEEGHEEAMEFSHGWLGILEVAQMHSLDNVLPRSTIEPGRGSYDAPVDVTFELSEPSDVYYTLDGSRPTFDSPRMEFTGPRQGQEPITIDETTTVKWFAVDAAGNIQNNYQPGGTRDNYQRAVIRVTD
;
A
#
# COMPACT_ATOMS: atom_id res chain seq x y z
N MET A 1 -50.67 43.27 -8.34
CA MET A 1 -50.36 44.72 -8.28
C MET A 1 -49.03 44.87 -9.01
N HIS A 2 -48.99 45.61 -10.12
CA HIS A 2 -47.75 45.81 -10.87
C HIS A 2 -46.72 46.54 -10.00
N VAL A 3 -45.52 45.98 -9.88
CA VAL A 3 -44.29 46.73 -9.70
C VAL A 3 -43.39 46.37 -10.88
N THR A 4 -42.95 47.41 -11.55
CA THR A 4 -42.17 47.45 -12.78
C THR A 4 -40.70 47.14 -12.51
N ALA A 5 -40.03 46.53 -13.50
CA ALA A 5 -38.58 46.50 -13.59
C ALA A 5 -37.99 47.93 -13.66
N ASN A 6 -36.74 48.06 -13.21
CA ASN A 6 -35.86 49.25 -13.12
C ASN A 6 -35.83 49.97 -11.78
N GLU A 7 -35.24 49.34 -10.78
CA GLU A 7 -34.15 50.01 -10.04
C GLU A 7 -32.84 49.32 -10.44
N PRO A 8 -31.74 50.04 -10.67
CA PRO A 8 -30.45 49.40 -10.89
C PRO A 8 -30.10 48.63 -9.63
N VAL A 9 -29.75 47.35 -9.79
CA VAL A 9 -29.04 46.61 -8.73
C VAL A 9 -27.83 47.49 -8.38
N PRO A 10 -27.64 47.87 -7.10
CA PRO A 10 -26.50 48.71 -6.73
C PRO A 10 -25.21 48.06 -7.25
N GLU A 11 -24.31 48.85 -7.82
CA GLU A 11 -22.99 48.34 -8.23
C GLU A 11 -22.31 47.78 -6.98
N LEU A 12 -22.20 46.45 -6.90
CA LEU A 12 -21.47 45.76 -5.85
C LEU A 12 -19.99 46.06 -6.06
N ASN A 13 -19.42 46.87 -5.17
CA ASN A 13 -18.02 47.24 -5.19
C ASN A 13 -17.50 47.41 -3.75
N ALA A 14 -16.18 47.49 -3.61
CA ALA A 14 -15.50 47.60 -2.32
C ALA A 14 -15.97 48.77 -1.42
N GLU A 15 -16.65 49.78 -1.95
CA GLU A 15 -17.19 50.91 -1.16
C GLU A 15 -18.54 50.59 -0.48
N THR A 16 -19.15 49.44 -0.78
CA THR A 16 -20.48 49.02 -0.29
C THR A 16 -20.46 47.86 0.73
N VAL A 17 -19.28 47.30 1.01
CA VAL A 17 -19.05 46.25 2.01
C VAL A 17 -19.24 46.85 3.43
N PRO A 18 -19.99 46.21 4.34
CA PRO A 18 -20.14 46.70 5.72
C PRO A 18 -18.78 46.83 6.41
N SER A 19 -18.54 47.91 7.17
CA SER A 19 -17.29 48.02 7.95
C SER A 19 -17.27 46.95 9.05
N ASP A 20 -16.22 46.16 9.06
CA ASP A 20 -15.74 45.14 9.99
C ASP A 20 -15.78 45.62 11.45
N GLY A 21 -16.97 45.57 12.03
CA GLY A 21 -17.21 45.86 13.43
C GLY A 21 -16.83 44.66 14.30
N PHE A 22 -15.54 44.35 14.46
CA PHE A 22 -15.03 43.31 15.38
C PHE A 22 -15.68 41.92 15.21
N GLU A 23 -15.98 41.51 13.98
CA GLU A 23 -16.39 40.13 13.67
C GLU A 23 -15.19 39.39 13.03
N LEU A 24 -14.96 38.14 13.40
CA LEU A 24 -13.88 37.33 12.84
C LEU A 24 -14.35 36.68 11.52
N PRO A 25 -13.46 36.52 10.52
CA PRO A 25 -13.82 35.94 9.23
C PRO A 25 -13.93 34.41 9.31
N GLU A 26 -14.90 33.85 8.59
CA GLU A 26 -15.14 32.42 8.42
C GLU A 26 -14.82 31.98 6.98
N ILE A 27 -14.44 30.71 6.77
CA ILE A 27 -14.39 30.15 5.40
C ILE A 27 -15.75 29.60 5.05
N VAL A 28 -16.40 30.30 4.12
CA VAL A 28 -17.76 30.01 3.70
C VAL A 28 -17.75 29.61 2.22
N PRO A 29 -18.37 28.48 1.86
CA PRO A 29 -18.48 28.10 0.48
C PRO A 29 -19.59 28.94 -0.18
N ILE A 30 -19.26 29.71 -1.19
CA ILE A 30 -20.20 30.48 -2.01
C ILE A 30 -20.31 29.81 -3.37
N THR A 31 -21.53 29.43 -3.74
CA THR A 31 -21.81 28.90 -5.08
C THR A 31 -22.29 30.04 -5.98
N VAL A 32 -21.65 30.21 -7.12
CA VAL A 32 -21.99 31.20 -8.13
C VAL A 32 -22.21 30.53 -9.48
N ASP A 33 -23.18 31.02 -10.25
CA ASP A 33 -23.66 30.31 -11.45
C ASP A 33 -22.58 30.15 -12.54
N ASP A 34 -21.69 31.14 -12.68
CA ASP A 34 -20.64 31.15 -13.70
C ASP A 34 -19.47 32.09 -13.35
N ARG A 35 -18.46 32.14 -14.24
CA ARG A 35 -17.25 32.96 -14.07
C ARG A 35 -17.54 34.46 -14.04
N THR A 36 -18.62 34.92 -14.66
CA THR A 36 -19.01 36.35 -14.65
C THR A 36 -19.59 36.73 -13.28
N ALA A 37 -20.38 35.86 -12.67
CA ALA A 37 -20.84 36.01 -11.29
C ALA A 37 -19.67 35.91 -10.28
N LEU A 38 -18.67 35.06 -10.56
CA LEU A 38 -17.43 35.00 -9.78
C LEU A 38 -16.61 36.30 -9.88
N ASP A 39 -16.45 36.87 -11.08
CA ASP A 39 -15.76 38.16 -11.27
C ASP A 39 -16.50 39.31 -10.57
N GLN A 40 -17.83 39.26 -10.49
CA GLN A 40 -18.65 40.19 -9.71
C GLN A 40 -18.45 40.01 -8.20
N LEU A 41 -18.36 38.78 -7.71
CA LEU A 41 -18.02 38.46 -6.32
C LEU A 41 -16.61 38.97 -5.98
N VAL A 42 -15.62 38.75 -6.84
CA VAL A 42 -14.25 39.28 -6.67
C VAL A 42 -14.22 40.82 -6.69
N ALA A 43 -15.05 41.46 -7.53
CA ALA A 43 -15.15 42.92 -7.60
C ALA A 43 -15.75 43.55 -6.33
N THR A 44 -16.42 42.77 -5.48
CA THR A 44 -16.87 43.23 -4.15
C THR A 44 -15.72 43.46 -3.18
N GLY A 45 -14.56 42.86 -3.43
CA GLY A 45 -13.38 42.96 -2.55
C GLY A 45 -13.32 41.88 -1.46
N VAL A 46 -14.25 40.94 -1.43
CA VAL A 46 -14.23 39.75 -0.57
C VAL A 46 -13.04 38.85 -0.90
N ASP A 47 -12.31 38.41 0.13
CA ASP A 47 -11.12 37.56 -0.01
C ASP A 47 -11.54 36.11 -0.30
N LEU A 48 -11.03 35.52 -1.37
CA LEU A 48 -11.37 34.16 -1.79
C LEU A 48 -10.14 33.27 -1.61
N ALA A 49 -10.29 32.13 -0.95
CA ALA A 49 -9.24 31.12 -0.86
C ALA A 49 -8.89 30.59 -2.26
N GLU A 50 -7.65 30.13 -2.48
CA GLU A 50 -7.09 29.80 -3.81
C GLU A 50 -7.82 28.67 -4.58
N LYS A 51 -8.86 28.05 -4.00
CA LYS A 51 -9.57 26.90 -4.56
C LYS A 51 -10.99 27.27 -5.03
N VAL A 52 -11.24 27.02 -6.31
CA VAL A 52 -12.56 27.14 -6.96
C VAL A 52 -12.95 25.76 -7.49
N ASP A 53 -13.95 25.14 -6.87
CA ASP A 53 -14.45 23.82 -7.21
C ASP A 53 -15.67 23.95 -8.14
N GLU A 54 -15.62 23.36 -9.34
CA GLU A 54 -16.80 23.32 -10.21
C GLU A 54 -17.74 22.20 -9.73
N THR A 55 -18.99 22.55 -9.45
CA THR A 55 -20.04 21.63 -8.98
C THR A 55 -21.23 21.64 -9.94
N ASP A 56 -22.12 20.65 -9.84
CA ASP A 56 -23.30 20.55 -10.71
C ASP A 56 -24.26 21.75 -10.57
N ASP A 57 -24.19 22.47 -9.44
CA ASP A 57 -25.01 23.66 -9.12
C ASP A 57 -24.30 25.01 -9.42
N GLY A 58 -23.07 25.00 -9.95
CA GLY A 58 -22.28 26.20 -10.26
C GLY A 58 -20.83 26.13 -9.78
N LEU A 59 -20.10 27.25 -9.86
CA LEU A 59 -18.75 27.42 -9.31
C LEU A 59 -18.83 27.62 -7.79
N ARG A 60 -18.35 26.66 -7.01
CA ARG A 60 -18.20 26.79 -5.57
C ARG A 60 -16.82 27.35 -5.23
N VAL A 61 -16.80 28.49 -4.55
CA VAL A 61 -15.57 29.14 -4.09
C VAL A 61 -15.60 29.27 -2.58
N GLU A 62 -14.46 29.08 -1.94
CA GLU A 62 -14.33 29.33 -0.51
C GLU A 62 -14.00 30.81 -0.30
N ALA A 63 -14.92 31.54 0.32
CA ALA A 63 -14.77 32.96 0.63
C ALA A 63 -14.46 33.14 2.11
N ILE A 64 -13.47 33.97 2.42
CA ILE A 64 -13.11 34.38 3.78
C ILE A 64 -13.94 35.63 4.08
N VAL A 65 -15.05 35.47 4.81
CA VAL A 65 -16.06 36.52 5.05
C VAL A 65 -16.51 36.53 6.51
N THR A 66 -16.76 37.71 7.07
CA THR A 66 -17.39 37.85 8.40
C THR A 66 -18.88 37.49 8.34
N PRO A 67 -19.53 37.13 9.45
CA PRO A 67 -20.98 36.88 9.50
C PRO A 67 -21.84 38.01 8.91
N SER A 68 -21.47 39.28 9.13
CA SER A 68 -22.15 40.43 8.51
C SER A 68 -21.95 40.49 7.00
N GLU A 69 -20.77 40.13 6.48
CA GLU A 69 -20.50 40.04 5.04
C GLU A 69 -21.21 38.83 4.41
N GLN A 70 -21.31 37.71 5.13
CA GLN A 70 -22.06 36.53 4.71
C GLN A 70 -23.55 36.84 4.52
N GLN A 71 -24.15 37.55 5.48
CA GLN A 71 -25.54 38.03 5.38
C GLN A 71 -25.70 39.05 4.24
N TRP A 72 -24.73 39.95 4.06
CA TRP A 72 -24.75 40.93 2.98
C TRP A 72 -24.64 40.27 1.59
N LEU A 73 -23.79 39.25 1.42
CA LEU A 73 -23.68 38.46 0.19
C LEU A 73 -24.95 37.67 -0.11
N THR A 74 -25.59 37.13 0.94
CA THR A 74 -26.90 36.48 0.84
C THR A 74 -27.98 37.47 0.39
N ASP A 75 -28.01 38.67 0.98
CA ASP A 75 -28.94 39.75 0.61
C ASP A 75 -28.66 40.31 -0.79
N ALA A 76 -27.41 40.23 -1.26
CA ALA A 76 -26.99 40.57 -2.62
C ALA A 76 -27.31 39.47 -3.66
N GLY A 77 -27.82 38.31 -3.22
CA GLY A 77 -28.33 37.24 -4.07
C GLY A 77 -27.33 36.11 -4.38
N PHE A 78 -26.19 36.04 -3.69
CA PHE A 78 -25.25 34.92 -3.82
C PHE A 78 -25.71 33.70 -3.01
N ALA A 79 -25.45 32.49 -3.52
CA ALA A 79 -25.80 31.24 -2.84
C ALA A 79 -24.71 30.85 -1.83
N VAL A 80 -24.84 31.36 -0.61
CA VAL A 80 -23.86 31.17 0.47
C VAL A 80 -24.22 29.91 1.28
N GLY A 81 -23.28 28.97 1.38
CA GLY A 81 -23.44 27.70 2.12
C GLY A 81 -23.04 27.80 3.60
N GLU A 82 -23.20 26.71 4.35
CA GLU A 82 -22.74 26.62 5.75
C GLU A 82 -21.20 26.72 5.83
N PRO A 83 -20.61 27.38 6.85
CA PRO A 83 -19.17 27.51 6.98
C PRO A 83 -18.48 26.14 6.98
N VAL A 84 -17.39 26.00 6.21
CA VAL A 84 -16.57 24.76 6.17
C VAL A 84 -15.56 24.74 7.32
N LEU A 85 -15.13 25.93 7.74
CA LEU A 85 -14.41 26.19 8.98
C LEU A 85 -15.10 27.41 9.61
N THR A 86 -15.80 27.17 10.72
CA THR A 86 -16.47 28.20 11.51
C THR A 86 -15.45 29.05 12.29
N GLU A 87 -15.88 30.17 12.88
CA GLU A 87 -15.07 30.89 13.87
C GLU A 87 -14.62 29.95 15.01
N GLU A 88 -15.46 28.98 15.40
CA GLU A 88 -15.15 27.97 16.41
C GLU A 88 -14.07 26.99 15.92
N ASP A 89 -14.11 26.52 14.67
CA ASP A 89 -13.09 25.64 14.10
C ASP A 89 -11.76 26.36 13.85
N PHE A 90 -11.79 27.63 13.42
CA PHE A 90 -10.60 28.46 13.32
C PHE A 90 -10.04 28.82 14.68
N ALA A 91 -10.89 29.06 15.68
CA ALA A 91 -10.47 29.25 17.05
C ALA A 91 -9.94 27.95 17.65
N GLU A 92 -10.47 26.78 17.30
CA GLU A 92 -9.97 25.47 17.72
C GLU A 92 -8.64 25.14 17.04
N LEU A 93 -8.47 25.39 15.74
CA LEU A 93 -7.18 25.21 15.05
C LEU A 93 -6.15 26.26 15.46
N GLN A 94 -6.56 27.51 15.71
CA GLN A 94 -5.69 28.52 16.29
C GLN A 94 -5.34 28.16 17.72
N ALA A 95 -6.29 27.67 18.54
CA ALA A 95 -6.00 27.20 19.88
C ALA A 95 -5.10 25.96 19.85
N GLU A 96 -5.32 24.99 18.97
CA GLU A 96 -4.46 23.81 18.80
C GLU A 96 -3.06 24.21 18.32
N ARG A 97 -2.97 25.20 17.43
CA ARG A 97 -1.68 25.74 16.97
C ARG A 97 -1.00 26.58 18.05
N GLU A 98 -1.73 27.40 18.78
CA GLU A 98 -1.25 28.19 19.92
C GLU A 98 -0.81 27.27 21.05
N ASP A 99 -1.54 26.19 21.33
CA ASP A 99 -1.19 25.14 22.28
C ASP A 99 0.05 24.38 21.78
N THR A 100 0.13 23.99 20.51
CA THR A 100 1.32 23.33 19.93
C THR A 100 2.55 24.24 19.98
N VAL A 101 2.37 25.53 19.68
CA VAL A 101 3.43 26.55 19.77
C VAL A 101 3.83 26.76 21.22
N ALA A 102 2.89 26.89 22.14
CA ALA A 102 3.16 27.06 23.56
C ALA A 102 3.84 25.83 24.16
N GLU A 103 3.41 24.61 23.80
CA GLU A 103 4.07 23.36 24.18
C GLU A 103 5.49 23.29 23.61
N SER A 104 5.68 23.70 22.35
CA SER A 104 7.02 23.78 21.74
C SER A 104 7.90 24.81 22.44
N GLU A 105 7.39 26.01 22.74
CA GLU A 105 8.11 27.07 23.46
C GLU A 105 8.47 26.64 24.89
N VAL A 106 7.55 25.99 25.61
CA VAL A 106 7.80 25.43 26.95
C VAL A 106 8.84 24.32 26.89
N ALA A 107 8.75 23.43 25.90
CA ALA A 107 9.73 22.35 25.71
C ALA A 107 11.12 22.90 25.38
N GLU A 108 11.20 23.93 24.55
CA GLU A 108 12.44 24.62 24.20
C GLU A 108 13.05 25.34 25.40
N GLU A 109 12.24 26.06 26.19
CA GLU A 109 12.68 26.70 27.43
C GLU A 109 13.16 25.66 28.45
N ALA A 110 12.42 24.55 28.60
CA ALA A 110 12.81 23.45 29.48
C ALA A 110 14.11 22.79 29.02
N ALA A 111 14.31 22.58 27.71
CA ALA A 111 15.56 22.06 27.17
C ALA A 111 16.73 23.03 27.39
N LEU A 112 16.51 24.34 27.31
CA LEU A 112 17.53 25.35 27.60
C LEU A 112 17.91 25.41 29.09
N ASP A 113 16.98 25.11 30.00
CA ASP A 113 17.21 25.12 31.45
C ASP A 113 17.78 23.78 31.99
N VAL A 114 17.13 22.68 31.63
CA VAL A 114 17.39 21.33 32.17
C VAL A 114 18.32 20.51 31.27
N GLY A 115 18.34 20.79 29.97
CA GLY A 115 19.06 20.01 28.95
C GLY A 115 18.17 19.00 28.23
N ASP A 116 18.75 18.34 27.22
CA ASP A 116 18.08 17.31 26.42
C ASP A 116 18.70 15.92 26.65
N ASP A 117 17.85 14.92 26.87
CA ASP A 117 18.26 13.52 27.00
C ASP A 117 18.32 12.85 25.62
N LEU A 118 19.53 12.50 25.20
CA LEU A 118 19.80 11.90 23.90
C LEU A 118 20.06 10.40 24.02
N ARG A 119 19.14 9.60 23.48
CA ARG A 119 19.23 8.14 23.45
C ARG A 119 19.52 7.67 22.03
N VAL A 120 20.77 7.28 21.80
CA VAL A 120 21.20 6.76 20.50
C VAL A 120 20.64 5.34 20.34
N GLN A 121 19.66 5.20 19.45
CA GLN A 121 19.05 3.92 19.09
C GLN A 121 19.94 3.16 18.10
N ARG A 122 20.57 3.89 17.17
CA ARG A 122 21.45 3.32 16.16
C ARG A 122 22.60 4.25 15.82
N ALA A 123 23.79 3.66 15.76
CA ALA A 123 25.03 4.31 15.31
C ALA A 123 25.80 3.29 14.47
N ALA A 124 25.43 3.19 13.19
CA ALA A 124 25.94 2.15 12.32
C ALA A 124 26.53 2.70 11.02
N TRP A 125 27.53 2.00 10.52
CA TRP A 125 27.91 2.04 9.11
C TRP A 125 27.61 0.68 8.47
N PHE A 126 27.34 0.65 7.17
CA PHE A 126 27.07 -0.58 6.44
C PHE A 126 27.58 -0.48 5.01
N GLU A 127 27.83 -1.61 4.37
CA GLU A 127 28.17 -1.67 2.95
C GLU A 127 26.94 -2.03 2.11
N ASN A 128 26.78 -1.39 0.96
CA ASN A 128 25.81 -1.77 -0.05
C ASN A 128 26.47 -1.69 -1.44
N ILE A 129 26.55 -2.84 -2.11
CA ILE A 129 27.18 -3.02 -3.44
C ILE A 129 28.64 -2.46 -3.43
N GLY A 130 29.36 -2.74 -2.35
CA GLY A 130 30.77 -2.37 -2.19
C GLY A 130 31.05 -0.91 -1.80
N GLU A 131 30.01 -0.10 -1.58
CA GLU A 131 30.13 1.27 -1.09
C GLU A 131 29.69 1.35 0.39
N THR A 132 30.34 2.20 1.18
CA THR A 132 30.06 2.36 2.61
C THR A 132 29.10 3.52 2.88
N PHE A 133 28.11 3.29 3.73
CA PHE A 133 27.13 4.27 4.15
C PHE A 133 26.99 4.34 5.66
N ILE A 134 26.54 5.49 6.17
CA ILE A 134 26.26 5.73 7.59
C ILE A 134 24.75 5.86 7.81
N GLN A 135 24.29 5.27 8.91
CA GLN A 135 22.94 5.41 9.40
C GLN A 135 22.89 5.61 10.91
N VAL A 136 22.16 6.65 11.31
CA VAL A 136 22.08 7.10 12.69
C VAL A 136 20.63 7.33 13.05
N GLU A 137 20.24 6.87 14.24
CA GLU A 137 18.91 7.06 14.82
C GLU A 137 19.06 7.46 16.29
N VAL A 138 18.42 8.56 16.68
CA VAL A 138 18.56 9.16 18.01
C VAL A 138 17.21 9.65 18.48
N TRP A 139 16.81 9.19 19.65
CA TRP A 139 15.69 9.77 20.37
C TRP A 139 16.17 11.00 21.16
N SER A 140 15.30 11.99 21.27
CA SER A 140 15.53 13.27 21.94
C SER A 140 14.24 13.63 22.67
N GLU A 141 14.37 13.89 23.97
CA GLU A 141 13.27 14.31 24.85
C GLU A 141 12.75 15.68 24.43
N ALA A 142 13.65 16.63 24.15
CA ALA A 142 13.26 17.94 23.65
C ALA A 142 12.59 17.81 22.26
N GLY A 143 13.14 16.95 21.39
CA GLY A 143 12.64 16.73 20.03
C GLY A 143 11.30 16.00 19.95
N SER A 144 10.89 15.31 21.02
CA SER A 144 9.54 14.75 21.11
C SER A 144 8.48 15.83 21.25
N SER A 145 8.82 16.95 21.89
CA SER A 145 7.88 18.01 22.25
C SER A 145 8.02 19.28 21.40
N SER A 146 9.17 19.49 20.72
CA SER A 146 9.37 20.59 19.78
C SER A 146 9.98 20.14 18.46
N ALA A 147 9.42 20.63 17.35
CA ALA A 147 9.96 20.42 16.01
C ALA A 147 11.17 21.32 15.67
N ASN A 148 11.47 22.32 16.52
CA ASN A 148 12.60 23.23 16.32
C ASN A 148 13.92 22.67 16.85
N VAL A 149 13.88 21.55 17.59
CA VAL A 149 15.07 20.84 18.05
C VAL A 149 15.80 20.24 16.86
N LEU A 150 17.06 20.65 16.68
CA LEU A 150 17.93 20.14 15.63
C LEU A 150 18.94 19.15 16.22
N LEU A 151 19.05 17.95 15.66
CA LEU A 151 20.13 17.02 15.99
C LEU A 151 21.23 17.07 14.92
N GLU A 152 22.38 17.67 15.27
CA GLU A 152 23.58 17.73 14.44
C GLU A 152 24.52 16.57 14.78
N VAL A 153 24.93 15.80 13.79
CA VAL A 153 25.94 14.74 13.88
C VAL A 153 27.28 15.27 13.38
N SER A 154 28.35 15.06 14.15
CA SER A 154 29.74 15.29 13.76
C SER A 154 30.51 13.97 13.76
N LEU A 155 31.19 13.66 12.65
CA LEU A 155 31.94 12.43 12.46
C LEU A 155 33.44 12.69 12.59
N ASP A 156 34.18 11.71 13.09
CA ASP A 156 35.63 11.68 12.86
C ASP A 156 35.93 11.20 11.42
N ALA A 157 37.14 11.44 10.92
CA ALA A 157 37.58 10.94 9.61
C ALA A 157 38.19 9.52 9.70
N GLY A 158 37.79 8.75 10.72
CA GLY A 158 38.35 7.44 11.05
C GLY A 158 39.22 7.42 12.33
N PRO A 159 39.69 6.23 12.75
CA PRO A 159 40.29 6.01 14.05
C PRO A 159 41.42 6.99 14.41
N GLY A 160 41.28 7.64 15.56
CA GLY A 160 42.29 8.56 16.10
C GLY A 160 42.24 9.99 15.54
N THR A 161 41.28 10.30 14.67
CA THR A 161 41.06 11.66 14.17
C THR A 161 40.11 12.46 15.07
N PRO A 162 40.14 13.81 15.02
CA PRO A 162 39.21 14.65 15.78
C PRO A 162 37.76 14.51 15.28
N ILE A 163 36.78 14.54 16.20
CA ILE A 163 35.36 14.70 15.85
C ILE A 163 35.16 15.98 15.03
N GLY A 164 34.41 15.88 13.93
CA GLY A 164 34.18 16.92 12.93
C GLY A 164 35.06 16.80 11.68
N ALA A 165 36.15 16.01 11.73
CA ALA A 165 37.04 15.84 10.58
C ALA A 165 36.41 15.02 9.44
N GLY A 166 35.45 14.14 9.75
CA GLY A 166 34.69 13.34 8.78
C GLY A 166 33.44 14.04 8.27
N GLY A 167 33.26 15.33 8.59
CA GLY A 167 32.10 16.12 8.20
C GLY A 167 31.00 16.13 9.26
N THR A 168 29.94 16.88 8.93
CA THR A 168 28.76 17.06 9.76
C THR A 168 27.49 16.97 8.92
N PHE A 169 26.39 16.54 9.54
CA PHE A 169 25.07 16.51 8.92
C PHE A 169 23.98 16.56 9.98
N ASN A 170 22.75 16.87 9.57
CA ASN A 170 21.60 16.92 10.46
C ASN A 170 20.75 15.66 10.30
N LEU A 171 20.18 15.19 11.40
CA LEU A 171 19.15 14.16 11.37
C LEU A 171 17.79 14.80 11.08
N SER A 172 16.91 14.05 10.43
CA SER A 172 15.53 14.43 10.17
C SER A 172 14.62 13.88 11.26
N ARG A 173 13.71 14.72 11.77
CA ARG A 173 12.64 14.31 12.69
C ARG A 173 11.72 13.33 11.97
N PHE A 174 11.62 12.09 12.46
CA PHE A 174 10.72 11.06 11.95
C PHE A 174 9.43 11.04 12.78
N VAL A 175 8.32 11.26 12.10
CA VAL A 175 6.96 11.28 12.67
C VAL A 175 6.14 10.26 11.92
N ASP A 176 5.39 9.43 12.63
CA ASP A 176 4.40 8.53 12.04
C ASP A 176 3.03 8.77 12.69
N ALA A 177 2.03 9.00 11.86
CA ALA A 177 0.67 9.36 12.25
C ALA A 177 0.57 10.50 13.30
N GLY A 178 1.43 11.52 13.18
CA GLY A 178 1.48 12.66 14.11
C GLY A 178 2.34 12.43 15.36
N HIS A 179 2.82 11.20 15.61
CA HIS A 179 3.65 10.87 16.77
C HIS A 179 5.13 10.94 16.43
N TYR A 180 5.89 11.65 17.27
CA TYR A 180 7.34 11.64 17.19
C TYR A 180 7.88 10.25 17.53
N MET A 181 8.70 9.71 16.62
CA MET A 181 9.36 8.42 16.82
C MET A 181 10.80 8.63 17.29
N TYR A 182 11.60 9.34 16.50
CA TYR A 182 13.01 9.64 16.73
C TYR A 182 13.54 10.55 15.61
N HIS A 183 14.79 10.98 15.69
CA HIS A 183 15.52 11.59 14.58
C HIS A 183 16.35 10.54 13.85
N ARG A 184 16.40 10.56 12.52
CA ARG A 184 17.17 9.60 11.71
C ARG A 184 17.85 10.21 10.49
N THR A 185 18.83 9.52 9.92
CA THR A 185 19.24 9.78 8.53
C THR A 185 18.11 9.40 7.58
N SER A 186 17.59 10.36 6.81
CA SER A 186 16.51 10.12 5.84
C SER A 186 16.95 9.22 4.70
N THR A 187 18.20 9.39 4.27
CA THR A 187 18.86 8.61 3.23
C THR A 187 20.24 8.23 3.76
N PRO A 188 20.69 6.98 3.57
CA PRO A 188 22.04 6.60 3.99
C PRO A 188 23.09 7.48 3.30
N MET A 189 24.06 7.95 4.08
CA MET A 189 25.08 8.88 3.62
C MET A 189 26.38 8.17 3.28
N PRO A 190 27.00 8.42 2.11
CA PRO A 190 28.26 7.79 1.76
C PRO A 190 29.38 8.23 2.73
N ALA A 191 30.29 7.30 3.03
CA ALA A 191 31.40 7.56 3.94
C ALA A 191 32.68 6.85 3.50
N ASP A 192 33.69 7.63 3.12
CA ASP A 192 35.04 7.14 2.82
C ASP A 192 36.10 8.18 3.27
N PRO A 193 37.01 7.84 4.20
CA PRO A 193 37.12 6.58 4.94
C PRO A 193 36.02 6.39 5.98
N VAL A 194 35.82 5.15 6.45
CA VAL A 194 34.81 4.81 7.47
C VAL A 194 35.10 5.50 8.81
N PRO A 195 34.18 6.33 9.33
CA PRO A 195 34.32 6.95 10.65
C PRO A 195 34.24 5.91 11.78
N SER A 196 34.99 6.15 12.86
CA SER A 196 35.04 5.25 14.02
C SER A 196 34.10 5.67 15.14
N ARG A 197 33.71 6.95 15.19
CA ARG A 197 32.80 7.49 16.19
C ARG A 197 32.09 8.73 15.69
N MET A 198 30.97 9.02 16.33
CA MET A 198 30.17 10.21 16.10
C MET A 198 29.91 10.96 17.41
N ARG A 199 29.65 12.26 17.28
CA ARG A 199 29.03 13.08 18.31
C ARG A 199 27.71 13.60 17.78
N VAL A 200 26.65 13.44 18.57
CA VAL A 200 25.36 14.08 18.30
C VAL A 200 25.21 15.25 19.27
N ARG A 201 24.77 16.39 18.76
CA ARG A 201 24.40 17.57 19.53
C ARG A 201 22.94 17.88 19.28
N SER A 202 22.21 18.13 20.35
CA SER A 202 20.87 18.69 20.31
C SER A 202 20.96 20.20 20.43
N LEU A 203 20.32 20.93 19.51
CA LEU A 203 20.35 22.38 19.45
C LEU A 203 18.93 22.96 19.48
N VAL A 204 18.75 23.97 20.33
CA VAL A 204 17.59 24.87 20.36
C VAL A 204 18.10 26.29 20.13
N ASP A 205 17.62 26.98 19.10
CA ASP A 205 18.10 28.32 18.70
C ASP A 205 19.64 28.43 18.61
N GLY A 206 20.29 27.35 18.15
CA GLY A 206 21.75 27.28 18.03
C GLY A 206 22.51 27.06 19.35
N HIS A 207 21.82 26.94 20.49
CA HIS A 207 22.42 26.58 21.78
C HIS A 207 22.43 25.06 21.94
N VAL A 208 23.58 24.48 22.31
CA VAL A 208 23.69 23.05 22.57
C VAL A 208 23.06 22.72 23.93
N VAL A 209 21.93 22.02 23.91
CA VAL A 209 21.16 21.61 25.10
C VAL A 209 21.42 20.15 25.50
N GLY A 210 21.93 19.34 24.58
CA GLY A 210 22.31 17.95 24.83
C GLY A 210 23.46 17.52 23.94
N GLN A 211 24.28 16.57 24.40
CA GLN A 211 25.30 15.96 23.56
C GLN A 211 25.62 14.53 23.98
N VAL A 212 25.89 13.67 23.01
CA VAL A 212 26.29 12.29 23.25
C VAL A 212 27.32 11.84 22.20
N GLU A 213 28.36 11.13 22.64
CA GLU A 213 29.31 10.46 21.74
C GLU A 213 29.08 8.95 21.76
N ARG A 214 29.16 8.33 20.58
CA ARG A 214 29.06 6.87 20.41
C ARG A 214 30.04 6.38 19.35
N PRO A 215 30.60 5.16 19.51
CA PRO A 215 31.28 4.50 18.41
C PRO A 215 30.29 4.20 17.28
N LEU A 216 30.79 4.17 16.05
CA LEU A 216 30.05 3.61 14.93
C LEU A 216 30.40 2.13 14.81
N THR A 217 29.35 1.31 14.70
CA THR A 217 29.46 -0.14 14.58
C THR A 217 29.16 -0.57 13.15
N GLU A 218 29.83 -1.62 12.68
CA GLU A 218 29.47 -2.22 11.40
C GLU A 218 28.13 -2.94 11.55
N PHE A 219 27.16 -2.60 10.71
CA PHE A 219 25.92 -3.35 10.58
C PHE A 219 26.15 -4.51 9.63
N LEU A 220 25.79 -5.73 10.07
CA LEU A 220 26.05 -6.98 9.36
C LEU A 220 27.57 -7.16 9.14
N ASP A 221 28.30 -7.26 10.26
CA ASP A 221 29.76 -7.40 10.35
C ASP A 221 30.27 -8.80 9.95
N GLY A 222 29.38 -9.65 9.42
CA GLY A 222 29.69 -11.03 9.07
C GLY A 222 29.95 -11.95 10.28
N GLN A 223 29.69 -11.50 11.51
CA GLN A 223 29.70 -12.39 12.66
C GLN A 223 28.39 -13.17 12.72
N TYR A 224 28.53 -14.48 12.63
CA TYR A 224 27.43 -15.42 12.79
C TYR A 224 27.40 -15.96 14.22
N PRO A 225 26.21 -16.19 14.80
CA PRO A 225 26.07 -16.86 16.08
C PRO A 225 26.86 -18.17 16.08
N SER A 226 27.69 -18.34 17.11
CA SER A 226 28.45 -19.58 17.29
C SER A 226 27.65 -20.52 18.19
N GLY A 227 27.23 -21.67 17.67
CA GLY A 227 26.37 -22.57 18.44
C GLY A 227 26.21 -23.94 17.79
N ARG A 228 25.46 -24.81 18.45
CA ARG A 228 25.13 -26.13 17.89
C ARG A 228 24.14 -25.92 16.74
N GLY A 229 24.53 -26.33 15.54
CA GLY A 229 23.69 -26.15 14.34
C GLY A 229 24.20 -25.05 13.40
N ALA A 230 24.98 -24.08 13.90
CA ALA A 230 25.53 -22.99 13.10
C ALA A 230 26.58 -23.51 12.08
N PRO A 231 26.36 -23.42 10.76
CA PRO A 231 27.40 -23.65 9.76
C PRO A 231 28.44 -22.52 9.80
N ARG A 232 29.72 -22.85 9.61
CA ARG A 232 30.75 -21.81 9.42
C ARG A 232 30.73 -21.21 8.01
N GLU A 233 30.39 -22.01 7.01
CA GLU A 233 30.27 -21.64 5.59
C GLU A 233 29.25 -22.58 4.93
N TRP A 234 28.46 -22.07 3.97
CA TRP A 234 27.53 -22.92 3.20
C TRP A 234 28.23 -23.78 2.16
N GLY A 235 29.42 -23.38 1.70
CA GLY A 235 30.07 -23.99 0.55
C GLY A 235 29.29 -23.76 -0.75
N TYR A 236 29.68 -24.48 -1.81
CA TYR A 236 29.01 -24.35 -3.11
C TYR A 236 27.57 -24.89 -3.07
N LEU A 237 26.64 -24.10 -3.62
CA LEU A 237 25.26 -24.47 -3.90
C LEU A 237 25.05 -24.37 -5.42
N ALA A 238 24.40 -25.38 -6.01
CA ALA A 238 23.77 -25.21 -7.30
C ALA A 238 22.56 -24.28 -7.12
N THR A 239 22.43 -23.30 -8.02
CA THR A 239 21.46 -22.20 -7.97
C THR A 239 21.02 -21.80 -9.39
N GLY A 240 20.08 -20.86 -9.50
CA GLY A 240 19.64 -20.26 -10.76
C GLY A 240 18.72 -21.19 -11.54
N PHE A 241 17.73 -21.77 -10.86
CA PHE A 241 16.83 -22.78 -11.42
C PHE A 241 15.57 -22.21 -12.09
N VAL A 242 15.35 -20.91 -11.90
CA VAL A 242 14.26 -20.15 -12.51
C VAL A 242 14.86 -19.19 -13.55
N ASP A 243 14.26 -19.09 -14.73
CA ASP A 243 14.78 -18.37 -15.90
C ASP A 243 13.79 -17.34 -16.52
N HIS A 244 12.62 -17.18 -15.92
CA HIS A 244 11.61 -16.15 -16.24
C HIS A 244 10.66 -15.94 -15.05
N TYR A 245 9.85 -14.87 -15.09
CA TYR A 245 8.71 -14.72 -14.17
C TYR A 245 7.68 -15.81 -14.44
N VAL A 246 7.12 -16.37 -13.37
CA VAL A 246 6.15 -17.48 -13.43
C VAL A 246 4.77 -17.02 -12.99
N ASP A 247 3.74 -17.53 -13.66
CA ASP A 247 2.39 -17.45 -13.11
C ASP A 247 2.14 -18.51 -12.03
N ALA A 248 0.96 -18.47 -11.38
CA ALA A 248 0.65 -19.38 -10.29
C ALA A 248 0.45 -20.84 -10.76
N THR A 249 0.04 -21.03 -12.02
CA THR A 249 -0.08 -22.37 -12.64
C THR A 249 1.31 -22.98 -12.83
N GLU A 250 2.26 -22.20 -13.35
CA GLU A 250 3.65 -22.60 -13.53
C GLU A 250 4.36 -22.86 -12.19
N ALA A 251 4.16 -21.99 -11.21
CA ALA A 251 4.73 -22.15 -9.87
C ALA A 251 4.21 -23.43 -9.18
N THR A 252 2.91 -23.72 -9.30
CA THR A 252 2.30 -24.95 -8.77
C THR A 252 2.85 -26.18 -9.48
N ALA A 253 2.89 -26.18 -10.82
CA ALA A 253 3.43 -27.29 -11.60
C ALA A 253 4.91 -27.56 -11.26
N LYS A 254 5.68 -26.51 -10.98
CA LYS A 254 7.08 -26.62 -10.57
C LYS A 254 7.23 -27.38 -9.26
N ILE A 255 6.48 -27.02 -8.22
CA ILE A 255 6.59 -27.72 -6.92
C ILE A 255 6.07 -29.17 -6.99
N GLU A 256 5.04 -29.44 -7.79
CA GLU A 256 4.55 -30.81 -8.02
C GLU A 256 5.61 -31.67 -8.71
N SER A 257 6.28 -31.11 -9.72
CA SER A 257 7.39 -31.76 -10.41
C SER A 257 8.54 -32.08 -9.45
N LEU A 258 8.87 -31.15 -8.55
CA LEU A 258 9.90 -31.36 -7.54
C LEU A 258 9.54 -32.46 -6.54
N ALA A 259 8.31 -32.48 -6.03
CA ALA A 259 7.85 -33.54 -5.14
C ALA A 259 7.87 -34.92 -5.83
N ALA A 260 7.54 -34.97 -7.13
CA ALA A 260 7.63 -36.18 -7.93
C ALA A 260 9.08 -36.63 -8.22
N GLU A 261 10.01 -35.67 -8.44
CA GLU A 261 11.44 -35.96 -8.65
C GLU A 261 12.12 -36.43 -7.34
N PHE A 262 11.70 -35.90 -6.19
CA PHE A 262 12.30 -36.15 -4.87
C PHE A 262 11.30 -36.70 -3.83
N PRO A 263 10.61 -37.82 -4.07
CA PRO A 263 9.52 -38.31 -3.20
C PRO A 263 9.98 -38.72 -1.79
N ASP A 264 11.26 -39.10 -1.65
CA ASP A 264 11.85 -39.41 -0.34
C ASP A 264 12.03 -38.16 0.52
N LEU A 265 12.12 -36.97 -0.09
CA LEU A 265 12.43 -35.70 0.57
C LEU A 265 11.27 -34.70 0.55
N ALA A 266 10.31 -34.83 -0.37
CA ALA A 266 9.23 -33.89 -0.53
C ALA A 266 7.88 -34.55 -0.82
N GLU A 267 6.82 -33.85 -0.40
CA GLU A 267 5.42 -34.17 -0.72
C GLU A 267 4.61 -32.90 -0.92
N ILE A 268 3.45 -33.02 -1.59
CA ILE A 268 2.51 -31.92 -1.78
C ILE A 268 1.43 -31.97 -0.70
N ILE A 269 1.13 -30.81 -0.12
CA ILE A 269 -0.05 -30.57 0.70
C ILE A 269 -1.03 -29.76 -0.12
N GLU A 270 -2.22 -30.31 -0.32
CA GLU A 270 -3.33 -29.57 -0.90
C GLU A 270 -4.10 -28.86 0.23
N LEU A 271 -4.19 -27.53 0.15
CA LEU A 271 -4.90 -26.74 1.13
C LEU A 271 -6.41 -26.80 0.82
N PRO A 272 -7.27 -26.94 1.85
CA PRO A 272 -8.64 -27.43 1.65
C PRO A 272 -9.63 -26.38 1.13
N HIS A 273 -9.32 -25.10 1.23
CA HIS A 273 -10.21 -24.02 0.81
C HIS A 273 -9.89 -23.62 -0.63
N GLN A 274 -10.79 -23.92 -1.57
CA GLN A 274 -10.60 -23.50 -2.95
C GLN A 274 -10.77 -21.97 -3.08
N THR A 275 -9.94 -21.36 -3.91
CA THR A 275 -10.05 -19.92 -4.22
C THR A 275 -11.33 -19.59 -4.99
N ASN A 276 -11.62 -18.32 -5.20
CA ASN A 276 -12.75 -17.95 -6.04
C ASN A 276 -12.52 -18.31 -7.52
N GLY A 277 -11.26 -18.35 -7.95
CA GLY A 277 -10.79 -18.61 -9.30
C GLY A 277 -10.43 -17.33 -10.06
N TYR A 278 -9.57 -17.47 -11.06
CA TYR A 278 -9.23 -16.42 -12.02
C TYR A 278 -10.35 -16.25 -13.06
N ARG A 279 -11.52 -15.82 -12.57
CA ARG A 279 -12.78 -15.70 -13.30
C ARG A 279 -13.63 -14.56 -12.75
N ARG A 280 -14.50 -14.04 -13.61
CA ARG A 280 -15.57 -13.09 -13.25
C ARG A 280 -16.72 -13.21 -14.22
N PRO A 281 -17.91 -12.67 -13.90
CA PRO A 281 -19.01 -12.66 -14.84
C PRO A 281 -18.61 -11.81 -16.03
N ALA A 282 -19.05 -12.21 -17.23
CA ALA A 282 -18.95 -11.34 -18.40
C ALA A 282 -19.85 -10.12 -18.21
N GLN A 283 -19.37 -8.94 -18.59
CA GLN A 283 -20.06 -7.67 -18.41
C GLN A 283 -20.14 -6.88 -19.71
N ALA A 284 -21.13 -5.99 -19.78
CA ALA A 284 -21.22 -4.95 -20.78
C ALA A 284 -21.74 -3.66 -20.13
N LEU A 285 -21.11 -2.53 -20.47
CA LEU A 285 -21.56 -1.21 -20.06
C LEU A 285 -22.02 -0.41 -21.27
N PHE A 286 -23.29 -0.02 -21.31
CA PHE A 286 -23.84 0.88 -22.32
C PHE A 286 -23.62 2.33 -21.87
N ALA A 287 -22.46 2.88 -22.23
CA ALA A 287 -22.00 4.22 -21.84
C ALA A 287 -21.41 5.01 -23.05
N GLU A 288 -20.48 5.94 -22.79
CA GLU A 288 -19.85 6.75 -23.83
C GLU A 288 -19.21 5.90 -24.94
N LYS A 289 -19.30 6.40 -26.17
CA LYS A 289 -18.75 5.72 -27.34
C LYS A 289 -18.38 6.71 -28.43
N ILE A 290 -17.50 6.27 -29.31
CA ILE A 290 -17.36 6.86 -30.64
C ILE A 290 -18.00 5.93 -31.67
N VAL A 291 -18.61 6.52 -32.70
CA VAL A 291 -19.17 5.80 -33.84
C VAL A 291 -18.43 6.25 -35.09
N VAL A 292 -17.92 5.30 -35.87
CA VAL A 292 -17.39 5.56 -37.21
C VAL A 292 -18.43 5.11 -38.23
N ASP A 293 -18.80 5.98 -39.15
CA ASP A 293 -19.87 5.74 -40.10
C ASP A 293 -19.42 4.87 -41.29
N ALA A 294 -20.36 4.07 -41.82
CA ALA A 294 -20.18 3.42 -43.12
C ALA A 294 -20.07 4.48 -44.24
N PRO A 295 -19.29 4.23 -45.33
CA PRO A 295 -18.69 2.95 -45.74
C PRO A 295 -17.24 2.74 -45.28
N SER A 296 -16.79 3.40 -44.21
CA SER A 296 -15.43 3.21 -43.68
C SER A 296 -15.15 1.74 -43.36
N ALA A 297 -13.93 1.28 -43.63
CA ALA A 297 -13.49 -0.06 -43.22
C ALA A 297 -13.43 -0.23 -41.70
N ALA A 298 -13.39 0.89 -40.95
CA ALA A 298 -13.48 0.91 -39.50
C ALA A 298 -14.89 1.26 -38.99
N ALA A 299 -15.93 1.15 -39.83
CA ALA A 299 -17.30 1.47 -39.40
C ALA A 299 -17.73 0.57 -38.22
N GLY A 300 -18.19 1.18 -37.12
CA GLY A 300 -18.48 0.49 -35.87
C GLY A 300 -18.57 1.42 -34.66
N GLU A 301 -18.89 0.85 -33.51
CA GLU A 301 -18.90 1.54 -32.21
C GLU A 301 -17.65 1.16 -31.40
N TYR A 302 -16.95 2.13 -30.84
CA TYR A 302 -15.78 1.92 -29.99
C TYR A 302 -16.03 2.55 -28.63
N GLU A 303 -15.69 1.82 -27.56
CA GLU A 303 -15.81 2.33 -26.20
C GLU A 303 -14.94 3.56 -25.99
N ALA A 304 -15.50 4.53 -25.28
CA ALA A 304 -14.80 5.75 -24.94
C ALA A 304 -15.03 6.12 -23.47
N VAL A 305 -14.14 6.92 -22.91
CA VAL A 305 -14.29 7.51 -21.58
C VAL A 305 -14.18 9.01 -21.69
N ALA A 306 -15.18 9.74 -21.20
CA ALA A 306 -15.15 11.20 -21.22
C ALA A 306 -14.06 11.75 -20.29
N ALA A 307 -13.47 12.89 -20.67
CA ALA A 307 -12.64 13.65 -19.76
C ALA A 307 -13.47 14.16 -18.56
N ASN A 308 -12.81 14.35 -17.43
CA ASN A 308 -13.40 15.02 -16.27
C ASN A 308 -13.23 16.55 -16.32
N PHE A 309 -13.01 17.11 -17.52
CA PHE A 309 -12.83 18.53 -17.75
C PHE A 309 -13.40 18.92 -19.11
N GLY A 310 -13.76 20.20 -19.24
CA GLY A 310 -14.47 20.71 -20.39
C GLY A 310 -15.88 20.11 -20.49
N ARG A 311 -16.50 20.27 -21.66
CA ARG A 311 -17.89 19.86 -21.83
C ARG A 311 -18.00 18.33 -21.92
N HIS A 312 -18.97 17.71 -21.26
CA HIS A 312 -19.28 16.30 -21.53
C HIS A 312 -19.91 16.14 -22.93
N PRO A 313 -19.58 15.07 -23.69
CA PRO A 313 -20.25 14.81 -24.94
C PRO A 313 -21.77 14.68 -24.73
N ALA A 314 -22.57 15.12 -25.70
CA ALA A 314 -24.02 14.99 -25.61
C ALA A 314 -24.46 13.55 -25.89
N VAL A 315 -25.56 13.11 -25.27
CA VAL A 315 -26.15 11.76 -25.52
C VAL A 315 -26.48 11.53 -27.00
N GLN A 316 -27.03 12.56 -27.66
CA GLN A 316 -27.32 12.55 -29.11
C GLN A 316 -26.07 12.48 -29.99
N GLY A 317 -24.90 12.73 -29.40
CA GLY A 317 -23.59 12.68 -30.01
C GLY A 317 -23.26 13.83 -30.95
N ILE A 318 -21.98 14.19 -31.02
CA ILE A 318 -21.45 15.28 -31.86
C ILE A 318 -20.85 14.69 -33.12
N ALA A 319 -21.44 15.00 -34.27
CA ALA A 319 -20.97 14.52 -35.56
C ALA A 319 -19.88 15.41 -36.14
N GLY A 320 -18.94 14.80 -36.87
CA GLY A 320 -17.91 15.51 -37.61
C GLY A 320 -17.03 14.54 -38.41
N GLU A 321 -16.16 15.10 -39.25
CA GLU A 321 -15.08 14.33 -39.87
C GLU A 321 -13.99 14.10 -38.81
N LEU A 322 -13.75 12.84 -38.45
CA LEU A 322 -12.60 12.44 -37.65
C LEU A 322 -11.34 12.67 -38.50
N THR A 323 -10.43 13.49 -37.99
CA THR A 323 -9.19 13.85 -38.68
C THR A 323 -8.03 13.78 -37.71
N LEU A 324 -6.92 13.19 -38.14
CA LEU A 324 -5.69 13.13 -37.34
C LEU A 324 -5.21 14.57 -37.09
N ALA A 325 -5.05 14.93 -35.83
CA ALA A 325 -4.45 16.20 -35.45
C ALA A 325 -2.98 16.20 -35.90
N VAL A 326 -2.55 17.24 -36.60
CA VAL A 326 -1.15 17.40 -37.02
C VAL A 326 -0.64 18.71 -36.45
N ASP A 327 0.38 18.70 -35.60
CA ASP A 327 0.95 19.92 -34.97
C ASP A 327 2.28 20.39 -35.58
N GLY A 328 2.82 19.62 -36.54
CA GLY A 328 4.02 19.98 -37.29
C GLY A 328 5.35 19.68 -36.60
N THR A 329 5.36 18.88 -35.54
CA THR A 329 6.56 18.46 -34.82
C THR A 329 7.04 17.03 -35.20
N GLY A 330 8.01 16.50 -34.44
CA GLY A 330 8.61 15.17 -34.66
C GLY A 330 7.69 14.01 -34.28
N ASP A 331 6.72 14.23 -33.38
CA ASP A 331 5.58 13.34 -33.14
C ASP A 331 4.30 14.09 -33.48
N PRO A 332 3.97 14.18 -34.79
CA PRO A 332 3.06 15.20 -35.28
C PRO A 332 1.63 15.06 -34.78
N ALA A 333 1.27 13.94 -34.14
CA ALA A 333 -0.10 13.62 -33.75
C ALA A 333 -0.40 13.81 -32.26
N ASP A 334 0.57 14.24 -31.44
CA ASP A 334 0.35 14.40 -30.01
C ASP A 334 -0.41 15.69 -29.65
N GLY A 335 -0.47 16.68 -30.54
CA GLY A 335 -1.27 17.89 -30.36
C GLY A 335 -0.77 18.77 -29.22
N CYS A 336 0.50 18.66 -28.86
CA CYS A 336 1.11 19.50 -27.83
C CYS A 336 1.34 20.95 -28.30
N GLU A 337 1.47 21.14 -29.62
CA GLU A 337 1.56 22.43 -30.29
C GLU A 337 0.29 22.79 -31.07
N PRO A 338 0.12 24.06 -31.51
CA PRO A 338 -1.02 24.46 -32.33
C PRO A 338 -1.16 23.62 -33.60
N LEU A 339 -2.37 23.12 -33.87
CA LEU A 339 -2.61 22.24 -35.01
C LEU A 339 -2.49 22.99 -36.35
N VAL A 340 -1.87 22.31 -37.32
CA VAL A 340 -1.61 22.79 -38.68
C VAL A 340 -2.62 22.17 -39.64
N GLY A 341 -3.44 23.01 -40.27
CA GLY A 341 -4.33 22.59 -41.37
C GLY A 341 -5.54 21.75 -40.96
N PHE A 342 -5.93 21.78 -39.69
CA PHE A 342 -7.10 21.04 -39.19
C PHE A 342 -8.43 21.59 -39.76
N PRO A 343 -9.37 20.73 -40.20
CA PRO A 343 -10.66 21.17 -40.71
C PRO A 343 -11.60 21.62 -39.58
N ALA A 344 -11.97 22.91 -39.56
CA ALA A 344 -12.91 23.46 -38.59
C ALA A 344 -14.27 22.72 -38.63
N GLY A 345 -14.81 22.40 -37.45
CA GLY A 345 -16.02 21.58 -37.26
C GLY A 345 -15.78 20.07 -37.26
N GLY A 346 -14.55 19.62 -37.55
CA GLY A 346 -14.14 18.21 -37.46
C GLY A 346 -13.93 17.74 -36.01
N ILE A 347 -13.69 16.43 -35.87
CA ILE A 347 -13.35 15.78 -34.60
C ILE A 347 -11.84 15.48 -34.64
N ALA A 348 -11.07 16.06 -33.72
CA ALA A 348 -9.62 15.90 -33.69
C ALA A 348 -9.27 14.55 -33.06
N VAL A 349 -8.56 13.69 -33.80
CA VAL A 349 -7.98 12.45 -33.27
C VAL A 349 -6.53 12.73 -32.91
N VAL A 350 -6.20 12.64 -31.62
CA VAL A 350 -4.91 13.06 -31.04
C VAL A 350 -4.28 11.88 -30.29
N ASP A 351 -2.97 11.69 -30.39
CA ASP A 351 -2.26 10.69 -29.60
C ASP A 351 -1.95 11.19 -28.18
N ARG A 352 -2.06 10.29 -27.20
CA ARG A 352 -1.51 10.52 -25.87
C ARG A 352 0.00 10.66 -25.97
N GLY A 353 0.51 11.76 -25.43
CA GLY A 353 1.92 12.14 -25.45
C GLY A 353 2.36 12.72 -24.11
N THR A 354 3.36 13.60 -24.12
CA THR A 354 4.01 14.09 -22.90
C THR A 354 3.34 15.33 -22.29
N CYS A 355 2.60 16.11 -23.06
CA CYS A 355 1.87 17.27 -22.56
C CYS A 355 0.50 16.90 -21.94
N ASN A 356 0.00 17.80 -21.09
CA ASN A 356 -1.29 17.67 -20.43
C ASN A 356 -2.45 17.50 -21.43
N TYR A 357 -3.40 16.63 -21.14
CA TYR A 357 -4.59 16.39 -21.98
C TYR A 357 -5.37 17.67 -22.26
N ALA A 358 -5.48 18.54 -21.25
CA ALA A 358 -6.08 19.86 -21.38
C ALA A 358 -5.49 20.70 -22.52
N VAL A 359 -4.15 20.69 -22.67
CA VAL A 359 -3.43 21.44 -23.70
C VAL A 359 -3.78 20.91 -25.09
N LYS A 360 -3.84 19.58 -25.24
CA LYS A 360 -4.24 18.92 -26.49
C LYS A 360 -5.64 19.38 -26.93
N VAL A 361 -6.57 19.43 -25.99
CA VAL A 361 -7.95 19.87 -26.25
C VAL A 361 -8.01 21.35 -26.59
N LEU A 362 -7.25 22.22 -25.91
CA LEU A 362 -7.16 23.64 -26.22
C LEU A 362 -6.60 23.90 -27.63
N ASN A 363 -5.56 23.18 -28.03
CA ASN A 363 -4.97 23.32 -29.36
C ASN A 363 -5.94 22.88 -30.46
N ALA A 364 -6.65 21.76 -30.26
CA ALA A 364 -7.70 21.31 -31.16
C ALA A 364 -8.87 22.31 -31.24
N GLN A 365 -9.29 22.84 -30.09
CA GLN A 365 -10.32 23.88 -30.01
C GLN A 365 -9.92 25.15 -30.76
N ALA A 366 -8.69 25.62 -30.56
CA ALA A 366 -8.15 26.79 -31.25
C ALA A 366 -8.10 26.59 -32.78
N ALA A 367 -7.90 25.34 -33.23
CA ALA A 367 -7.96 24.94 -34.62
C ALA A 367 -9.41 24.74 -35.14
N GLY A 368 -10.42 24.93 -34.29
CA GLY A 368 -11.84 24.87 -34.64
C GLY A 368 -12.47 23.49 -34.53
N ALA A 369 -11.87 22.54 -33.82
CA ALA A 369 -12.47 21.22 -33.59
C ALA A 369 -13.80 21.32 -32.82
N GLY A 370 -14.76 20.45 -33.15
CA GLY A 370 -16.03 20.32 -32.46
C GLY A 370 -16.02 19.31 -31.31
N ALA A 371 -15.07 18.37 -31.32
CA ALA A 371 -14.76 17.43 -30.25
C ALA A 371 -13.34 16.87 -30.42
N VAL A 372 -12.82 16.20 -29.38
CA VAL A 372 -11.50 15.57 -29.39
C VAL A 372 -11.60 14.10 -28.97
N VAL A 373 -10.91 13.23 -29.69
CA VAL A 373 -10.70 11.82 -29.35
C VAL A 373 -9.22 11.62 -29.10
N VAL A 374 -8.84 11.35 -27.85
CA VAL A 374 -7.47 11.03 -27.48
C VAL A 374 -7.27 9.52 -27.55
N VAL A 375 -6.27 9.08 -28.28
CA VAL A 375 -5.86 7.67 -28.38
C VAL A 375 -4.85 7.38 -27.28
N ASN A 376 -5.16 6.42 -26.40
CA ASN A 376 -4.23 6.01 -25.36
C ASN A 376 -2.97 5.38 -25.99
N ASN A 377 -1.81 5.57 -25.35
CA ASN A 377 -0.54 4.99 -25.79
C ASN A 377 -0.08 3.82 -24.89
N VAL A 378 -0.89 3.48 -23.89
CA VAL A 378 -0.71 2.31 -23.03
C VAL A 378 -1.77 1.27 -23.42
N PRO A 379 -1.40 -0.02 -23.59
CA PRO A 379 -2.36 -1.10 -23.78
C PRO A 379 -3.38 -1.19 -22.64
N GLY A 380 -4.57 -1.70 -22.94
CA GLY A 380 -5.69 -1.81 -22.00
C GLY A 380 -6.76 -0.73 -22.19
N ASP A 381 -7.60 -0.59 -21.17
CA ASP A 381 -8.78 0.26 -21.22
C ASP A 381 -8.46 1.76 -21.38
N PRO A 382 -9.37 2.53 -22.01
CA PRO A 382 -9.32 3.99 -21.90
C PRO A 382 -9.48 4.42 -20.44
N VAL A 383 -8.72 5.43 -20.03
CA VAL A 383 -8.80 6.02 -18.69
C VAL A 383 -9.50 7.36 -18.73
N THR A 384 -10.11 7.76 -17.61
CA THR A 384 -10.64 9.13 -17.48
C THR A 384 -9.49 10.13 -17.57
N MET A 385 -9.56 11.03 -18.54
CA MET A 385 -8.60 12.12 -18.66
C MET A 385 -8.89 13.16 -17.58
N THR A 386 -7.92 13.39 -16.69
CA THR A 386 -8.00 14.38 -15.61
C THR A 386 -7.13 15.59 -15.90
N GLY A 387 -7.47 16.73 -15.30
CA GLY A 387 -6.77 18.00 -15.44
C GLY A 387 -7.71 19.18 -15.17
N SER A 388 -7.14 20.34 -14.86
CA SER A 388 -7.90 21.60 -14.74
C SER A 388 -7.70 22.44 -15.99
N ALA A 389 -8.79 22.76 -16.68
CA ALA A 389 -8.75 23.54 -17.90
C ALA A 389 -10.10 24.21 -18.20
N PRO A 390 -10.46 25.29 -17.48
CA PRO A 390 -11.74 25.97 -17.66
C PRO A 390 -11.92 26.58 -19.07
N ALA A 391 -10.82 26.77 -19.81
CA ALA A 391 -10.87 27.24 -21.20
C ALA A 391 -11.25 26.15 -22.23
N ASN A 392 -11.34 24.88 -21.83
CA ASN A 392 -11.84 23.80 -22.70
C ASN A 392 -13.37 23.84 -22.74
N THR A 393 -13.93 24.19 -23.88
CA THR A 393 -15.38 24.30 -24.11
C THR A 393 -15.94 23.21 -25.03
N ILE A 394 -15.05 22.46 -25.70
CA ILE A 394 -15.42 21.34 -26.55
C ILE A 394 -15.28 20.01 -25.79
N PRO A 395 -16.09 19.01 -26.11
CA PRO A 395 -16.00 17.71 -25.47
C PRO A 395 -14.80 16.91 -25.92
N SER A 396 -14.28 16.12 -24.98
CA SER A 396 -13.17 15.21 -25.23
C SER A 396 -13.40 13.84 -24.60
N VAL A 397 -12.97 12.81 -25.31
CA VAL A 397 -13.02 11.41 -24.85
C VAL A 397 -11.69 10.72 -25.12
N MET A 398 -11.40 9.66 -24.37
CA MET A 398 -10.29 8.75 -24.65
C MET A 398 -10.81 7.42 -25.17
N ILE A 399 -10.09 6.83 -26.13
CA ILE A 399 -10.27 5.44 -26.59
C ILE A 399 -8.98 4.64 -26.34
N SER A 400 -9.09 3.31 -26.31
CA SER A 400 -7.94 2.41 -26.12
C SER A 400 -6.92 2.55 -27.27
N MET A 401 -5.68 2.12 -27.00
CA MET A 401 -4.61 2.08 -27.99
C MET A 401 -5.00 1.24 -29.22
N GLU A 402 -5.66 0.10 -28.99
CA GLU A 402 -6.11 -0.81 -30.05
C GLU A 402 -7.20 -0.19 -30.92
N ALA A 403 -8.25 0.35 -30.30
CA ALA A 403 -9.33 1.05 -31.01
C ALA A 403 -8.78 2.24 -31.80
N GLY A 404 -7.85 2.99 -31.21
CA GLY A 404 -7.16 4.08 -31.87
C GLY A 404 -6.34 3.65 -33.08
N GLY A 405 -5.66 2.51 -33.02
CA GLY A 405 -4.94 1.94 -34.17
C GLY A 405 -5.87 1.63 -35.35
N VAL A 406 -7.03 1.05 -35.09
CA VAL A 406 -8.06 0.75 -36.11
C VAL A 406 -8.64 2.03 -36.71
N VAL A 407 -9.03 2.99 -35.87
CA VAL A 407 -9.63 4.27 -36.31
C VAL A 407 -8.61 5.09 -37.10
N LYS A 408 -7.37 5.23 -36.62
CA LYS A 408 -6.32 6.03 -37.27
C LYS A 408 -5.94 5.50 -38.66
N ALA A 409 -6.06 4.19 -38.90
CA ALA A 409 -5.72 3.57 -40.19
C ALA A 409 -6.61 4.01 -41.35
N VAL A 410 -7.78 4.61 -41.08
CA VAL A 410 -8.78 4.97 -42.09
C VAL A 410 -9.12 6.46 -42.11
N LEU A 411 -8.42 7.30 -41.34
CA LEU A 411 -8.70 8.74 -41.29
C LEU A 411 -8.31 9.44 -42.62
N PRO A 412 -9.06 10.47 -43.05
CA PRO A 412 -10.26 11.00 -42.40
C PRO A 412 -11.50 10.13 -42.61
N ALA A 413 -12.41 10.10 -41.63
CA ALA A 413 -13.65 9.34 -41.67
C ALA A 413 -14.83 10.12 -41.05
N SER A 414 -16.06 9.91 -41.53
CA SER A 414 -17.24 10.45 -40.85
C SER A 414 -17.53 9.67 -39.57
N GLY A 415 -17.94 10.37 -38.52
CA GLY A 415 -18.38 9.71 -37.30
C GLY A 415 -18.93 10.66 -36.25
N ARG A 416 -19.11 10.15 -35.03
CA ARG A 416 -19.78 10.83 -33.93
C ARG A 416 -19.21 10.46 -32.57
N VAL A 417 -19.14 11.42 -31.65
CA VAL A 417 -18.78 11.19 -30.24
C VAL A 417 -20.02 11.29 -29.36
N HIS A 418 -20.42 10.21 -28.69
CA HIS A 418 -21.58 10.14 -27.81
C HIS A 418 -21.19 10.23 -26.33
N GLY A 419 -22.01 10.94 -25.57
CA GLY A 419 -21.94 10.95 -24.12
C GLY A 419 -22.92 9.97 -23.50
N ALA A 420 -22.68 9.61 -22.24
CA ALA A 420 -23.65 8.92 -21.41
C ALA A 420 -23.45 9.40 -19.96
N PRO A 421 -24.04 10.55 -19.59
CA PRO A 421 -24.13 10.93 -18.18
C PRO A 421 -24.74 9.77 -17.37
N ASN A 422 -24.47 9.75 -16.07
CA ASN A 422 -24.69 8.56 -15.24
C ASN A 422 -26.13 8.02 -15.34
N GLU A 423 -27.11 8.91 -15.40
CA GLU A 423 -28.54 8.61 -15.48
C GLU A 423 -28.98 7.93 -16.78
N HIS A 424 -28.11 7.93 -17.81
CA HIS A 424 -28.36 7.31 -19.12
C HIS A 424 -27.70 5.93 -19.26
N ARG A 425 -26.90 5.49 -18.28
CA ARG A 425 -26.09 4.27 -18.40
C ARG A 425 -26.84 3.03 -17.95
N VAL A 426 -26.66 1.94 -18.70
CA VAL A 426 -27.13 0.60 -18.33
C VAL A 426 -25.93 -0.33 -18.24
N GLY A 427 -25.72 -0.93 -17.06
CA GLY A 427 -24.79 -2.03 -16.86
C GLY A 427 -25.50 -3.37 -16.99
N VAL A 428 -24.82 -4.35 -17.56
CA VAL A 428 -25.32 -5.72 -17.66
C VAL A 428 -24.21 -6.70 -17.30
N ASP A 429 -24.50 -7.58 -16.35
CA ASP A 429 -23.66 -8.72 -15.99
C ASP A 429 -24.33 -10.01 -16.46
N SER A 430 -23.53 -10.97 -16.90
CA SER A 430 -23.98 -12.36 -17.08
C SER A 430 -24.25 -13.04 -15.74
N ARG A 431 -25.13 -14.04 -15.73
CA ARG A 431 -25.38 -14.91 -14.58
C ARG A 431 -24.36 -16.03 -14.45
N THR A 432 -23.70 -16.37 -15.54
CA THR A 432 -22.64 -17.37 -15.64
C THR A 432 -21.26 -16.69 -15.66
N TRP A 433 -20.21 -17.43 -15.34
CA TRP A 433 -18.84 -16.94 -15.52
C TRP A 433 -18.54 -16.76 -17.01
N GLY A 434 -17.62 -15.83 -17.35
CA GLY A 434 -17.31 -15.54 -18.75
C GLY A 434 -16.92 -16.77 -19.56
N HIS A 435 -16.00 -17.60 -19.04
CA HIS A 435 -15.55 -18.84 -19.68
C HIS A 435 -16.59 -19.97 -19.68
N GLU A 436 -17.66 -19.85 -18.88
CA GLU A 436 -18.76 -20.82 -18.80
C GLU A 436 -19.96 -20.42 -19.68
N GLY A 437 -19.70 -19.62 -20.71
CA GLY A 437 -20.71 -19.15 -21.68
C GLY A 437 -21.21 -17.73 -21.42
N GLY A 438 -20.75 -17.06 -20.36
CA GLY A 438 -21.08 -15.63 -20.15
C GLY A 438 -20.58 -14.75 -21.30
N ASN A 439 -19.42 -15.07 -21.88
CA ASN A 439 -18.84 -14.36 -23.03
C ASN A 439 -19.59 -14.62 -24.35
N ASP A 440 -20.44 -15.66 -24.41
CA ASP A 440 -21.27 -15.96 -25.58
C ASP A 440 -22.54 -15.08 -25.63
N LEU A 441 -22.90 -14.48 -24.49
CA LEU A 441 -24.09 -13.64 -24.37
C LEU A 441 -23.90 -12.30 -25.09
N SER A 442 -24.99 -11.78 -25.67
CA SER A 442 -25.01 -10.45 -26.27
C SER A 442 -26.25 -9.66 -25.91
N VAL A 443 -26.10 -8.35 -25.79
CA VAL A 443 -27.21 -7.42 -25.54
C VAL A 443 -27.22 -6.31 -26.60
N GLU A 444 -28.40 -5.99 -27.10
CA GLU A 444 -28.63 -4.89 -28.05
C GLU A 444 -29.71 -3.94 -27.52
N LEU A 445 -29.48 -2.63 -27.61
CA LEU A 445 -30.49 -1.59 -27.32
C LEU A 445 -30.96 -1.00 -28.64
N ALA A 446 -32.03 -1.55 -29.20
CA ALA A 446 -32.49 -1.25 -30.56
C ALA A 446 -33.51 -0.10 -30.59
N ASP A 447 -33.32 0.84 -31.52
CA ASP A 447 -34.41 1.74 -31.95
C ASP A 447 -35.34 0.96 -32.90
N PRO A 448 -36.64 0.84 -32.57
CA PRO A 448 -37.59 0.11 -33.41
C PRO A 448 -37.93 0.81 -34.73
N GLY A 449 -37.50 2.07 -34.94
CA GLY A 449 -37.61 2.80 -36.20
C GLY A 449 -39.05 3.18 -36.59
N ALA A 450 -39.98 3.19 -35.63
CA ALA A 450 -41.37 3.55 -35.83
C ALA A 450 -41.91 4.33 -34.63
N ALA A 451 -42.95 5.15 -34.84
CA ALA A 451 -43.64 5.87 -33.78
C ALA A 451 -44.51 4.96 -32.90
N ASP A 452 -44.75 5.41 -31.67
CA ASP A 452 -45.62 4.79 -30.67
C ASP A 452 -45.30 3.30 -30.40
N ARG A 453 -44.01 2.96 -30.31
CA ARG A 453 -43.58 1.59 -30.00
C ARG A 453 -43.43 1.42 -28.48
N PRO A 454 -43.91 0.31 -27.89
CA PRO A 454 -43.66 -0.01 -26.50
C PRO A 454 -42.24 -0.57 -26.29
N LEU A 455 -41.74 -0.48 -25.05
CA LEU A 455 -40.51 -1.16 -24.63
C LEU A 455 -40.76 -2.67 -24.58
N THR A 456 -39.96 -3.48 -25.28
CA THR A 456 -40.03 -4.95 -25.23
C THR A 456 -38.63 -5.56 -25.13
N VAL A 457 -38.56 -6.78 -24.59
CA VAL A 457 -37.34 -7.60 -24.54
C VAL A 457 -37.62 -8.87 -25.32
N ASP A 458 -36.76 -9.18 -26.28
CA ASP A 458 -36.76 -10.41 -27.07
C ASP A 458 -35.49 -11.20 -26.74
N VAL A 459 -35.61 -12.51 -26.51
CA VAL A 459 -34.47 -13.40 -26.25
C VAL A 459 -34.45 -14.49 -27.33
N ASP A 460 -33.29 -14.69 -27.97
CA ASP A 460 -33.03 -15.73 -28.97
C ASP A 460 -31.72 -16.43 -28.65
N GLY A 461 -31.80 -17.52 -27.89
CA GLY A 461 -30.62 -18.18 -27.33
C GLY A 461 -29.81 -17.21 -26.47
N ASP A 462 -28.54 -17.00 -26.83
CA ASP A 462 -27.60 -16.13 -26.13
C ASP A 462 -27.74 -14.64 -26.51
N ALA A 463 -28.67 -14.30 -27.40
CA ALA A 463 -28.90 -12.92 -27.82
C ALA A 463 -30.13 -12.30 -27.15
N VAL A 464 -29.91 -11.25 -26.36
CA VAL A 464 -30.94 -10.42 -25.74
C VAL A 464 -31.07 -9.12 -26.52
N ARG A 465 -32.28 -8.80 -26.99
CA ARG A 465 -32.58 -7.55 -27.70
C ARG A 465 -33.64 -6.76 -26.94
N VAL A 466 -33.29 -5.54 -26.56
CA VAL A 466 -34.24 -4.58 -25.98
C VAL A 466 -34.71 -3.63 -27.08
N GLN A 467 -35.98 -3.71 -27.46
CA GLN A 467 -36.62 -2.74 -28.35
C GLN A 467 -37.05 -1.54 -27.52
N LEU A 468 -36.38 -0.39 -27.69
CA LEU A 468 -36.65 0.81 -26.91
C LEU A 468 -38.02 1.41 -27.26
N ALA A 469 -38.72 1.98 -26.27
CA ALA A 469 -39.98 2.65 -26.51
C ALA A 469 -39.77 3.96 -27.28
N THR A 470 -40.72 4.29 -28.16
CA THR A 470 -40.75 5.55 -28.90
C THR A 470 -42.01 6.35 -28.61
N ASP A 471 -41.91 7.67 -28.72
CA ASP A 471 -43.05 8.58 -28.65
C ASP A 471 -43.81 8.66 -29.99
N ALA A 472 -44.82 9.54 -30.05
CA ALA A 472 -45.62 9.76 -31.25
C ALA A 472 -44.83 10.36 -32.44
N ALA A 473 -43.67 10.96 -32.19
CA ALA A 473 -42.76 11.45 -33.21
C ALA A 473 -41.75 10.38 -33.67
N GLY A 474 -41.71 9.22 -33.00
CA GLY A 474 -40.73 8.17 -33.24
C GLY A 474 -39.40 8.38 -32.52
N ALA A 475 -39.31 9.34 -31.59
CA ALA A 475 -38.11 9.53 -30.78
C ALA A 475 -38.08 8.52 -29.63
N VAL A 476 -36.91 7.93 -29.39
CA VAL A 476 -36.67 7.04 -28.25
C VAL A 476 -36.94 7.77 -26.94
N ARG A 477 -37.66 7.11 -26.02
CA ARG A 477 -38.04 7.66 -24.71
C ARG A 477 -37.77 6.73 -23.52
N SER A 478 -37.27 5.52 -23.76
CA SER A 478 -36.96 4.57 -22.69
C SER A 478 -35.83 5.08 -21.82
N THR A 479 -36.07 5.15 -20.52
CA THR A 479 -35.06 5.51 -19.52
C THR A 479 -34.19 4.32 -19.15
N ALA A 480 -33.00 4.57 -18.57
CA ALA A 480 -32.12 3.50 -18.11
C ALA A 480 -32.80 2.61 -17.06
N ALA A 481 -33.56 3.22 -16.14
CA ALA A 481 -34.35 2.51 -15.13
C ALA A 481 -35.41 1.58 -15.76
N GLU A 482 -36.14 2.06 -16.78
CA GLU A 482 -37.13 1.25 -17.49
C GLU A 482 -36.48 0.06 -18.22
N VAL A 483 -35.32 0.27 -18.85
CA VAL A 483 -34.57 -0.80 -19.53
C VAL A 483 -34.07 -1.84 -18.53
N VAL A 484 -33.47 -1.40 -17.42
CA VAL A 484 -33.00 -2.28 -16.33
C VAL A 484 -34.16 -3.09 -15.76
N ALA A 485 -35.30 -2.45 -15.48
CA ALA A 485 -36.48 -3.12 -14.97
C ALA A 485 -37.03 -4.15 -15.98
N ALA A 486 -37.08 -3.81 -17.26
CA ALA A 486 -37.56 -4.70 -18.31
C ALA A 486 -36.67 -5.95 -18.46
N LEU A 487 -35.34 -5.78 -18.48
CA LEU A 487 -34.39 -6.89 -18.54
C LEU A 487 -34.51 -7.82 -17.33
N ASN A 488 -34.55 -7.24 -16.11
CA ASN A 488 -34.62 -8.02 -14.88
C ASN A 488 -35.99 -8.68 -14.63
N ALA A 489 -37.07 -8.17 -15.22
CA ALA A 489 -38.41 -8.75 -15.10
C ALA A 489 -38.75 -9.78 -16.20
N HIS A 490 -38.00 -9.79 -17.31
CA HIS A 490 -38.25 -10.73 -18.40
C HIS A 490 -37.77 -12.15 -18.03
N PRO A 491 -38.64 -13.18 -18.08
CA PRO A 491 -38.32 -14.52 -17.55
C PRO A 491 -37.03 -15.11 -18.12
N GLU A 492 -36.88 -15.12 -19.45
CA GLU A 492 -35.70 -15.70 -20.11
C GLU A 492 -34.46 -14.80 -19.99
N ALA A 493 -34.63 -13.47 -19.98
CA ALA A 493 -33.47 -12.58 -19.95
C ALA A 493 -32.85 -12.55 -18.54
N SER A 494 -33.68 -12.58 -17.50
CA SER A 494 -33.23 -12.56 -16.10
C SER A 494 -32.47 -13.82 -15.67
N GLU A 495 -32.66 -14.93 -16.39
CA GLU A 495 -31.89 -16.17 -16.25
C GLU A 495 -30.49 -16.07 -16.87
N LEU A 496 -30.32 -15.27 -17.92
CA LEU A 496 -29.05 -15.08 -18.63
C LEU A 496 -28.24 -13.92 -18.07
N VAL A 497 -28.90 -12.79 -17.77
CA VAL A 497 -28.25 -11.54 -17.39
C VAL A 497 -28.91 -10.88 -16.18
N ARG A 498 -28.16 -9.98 -15.55
CA ARG A 498 -28.61 -9.03 -14.54
C ARG A 498 -28.28 -7.63 -15.01
N ALA A 499 -29.29 -6.77 -15.11
CA ALA A 499 -29.10 -5.36 -15.45
C ALA A 499 -29.08 -4.47 -14.19
N TYR A 500 -28.38 -3.35 -14.24
CA TYR A 500 -28.32 -2.37 -13.16
C TYR A 500 -28.08 -0.95 -13.70
N THR A 501 -28.51 0.05 -12.93
CA THR A 501 -28.19 1.46 -13.19
C THR A 501 -26.80 1.78 -12.65
N TRP A 502 -26.16 2.81 -13.21
CA TRP A 502 -24.79 3.18 -12.83
C TRP A 502 -24.69 3.61 -11.37
N ARG A 503 -23.96 2.83 -10.55
CA ARG A 503 -23.53 3.19 -9.18
C ARG A 503 -24.63 3.81 -8.30
N GLY A 504 -25.85 3.29 -8.38
CA GLY A 504 -26.96 3.69 -7.52
C GLY A 504 -27.74 4.91 -8.04
N ASP A 505 -27.41 5.39 -9.24
CA ASP A 505 -28.20 6.39 -9.96
C ASP A 505 -29.65 5.91 -10.17
N GLU A 506 -30.60 6.84 -10.14
CA GLU A 506 -32.02 6.56 -10.34
C GLU A 506 -32.34 6.10 -11.77
N GLY A 507 -31.46 6.36 -12.74
CA GLY A 507 -31.56 5.94 -14.13
C GLY A 507 -32.65 6.67 -14.91
N THR A 508 -32.89 7.95 -14.60
CA THR A 508 -33.98 8.75 -15.19
C THR A 508 -33.69 9.22 -16.63
N GLY A 509 -32.45 9.09 -17.08
CA GLY A 509 -32.01 9.50 -18.42
C GLY A 509 -32.46 8.53 -19.52
N VAL A 510 -32.85 9.08 -20.67
CA VAL A 510 -33.22 8.30 -21.87
C VAL A 510 -31.97 7.64 -22.48
N VAL A 511 -31.96 6.32 -22.61
CA VAL A 511 -30.80 5.60 -23.16
C VAL A 511 -30.64 5.85 -24.65
N ALA A 512 -29.40 5.92 -25.12
CA ALA A 512 -29.10 5.93 -26.55
C ALA A 512 -29.21 4.51 -27.13
N PRO A 513 -29.71 4.36 -28.37
CA PRO A 513 -29.59 3.09 -29.09
C PRO A 513 -28.13 2.63 -29.18
N ALA A 514 -27.93 1.33 -29.05
CA ALA A 514 -26.61 0.70 -29.10
C ALA A 514 -26.68 -0.59 -29.91
N GLN A 515 -25.67 -0.77 -30.77
CA GLN A 515 -25.52 -2.00 -31.53
C GLN A 515 -25.35 -3.20 -30.59
N ARG A 516 -25.61 -4.40 -31.13
CA ARG A 516 -25.40 -5.65 -30.40
C ARG A 516 -23.96 -5.72 -29.92
N ARG A 517 -23.80 -5.91 -28.61
CA ARG A 517 -22.51 -6.02 -27.93
C ARG A 517 -22.43 -7.38 -27.24
N MET A 518 -21.35 -8.12 -27.49
CA MET A 518 -21.03 -9.31 -26.70
C MET A 518 -20.63 -8.87 -25.30
N LEU A 519 -21.06 -9.61 -24.28
CA LEU A 519 -20.53 -9.45 -22.93
C LEU A 519 -19.11 -10.01 -22.90
N THR A 520 -18.27 -9.45 -22.03
CA THR A 520 -16.88 -9.88 -21.89
C THR A 520 -16.48 -9.86 -20.42
N ASP A 521 -15.82 -10.93 -19.96
CA ASP A 521 -15.12 -10.93 -18.68
C ASP A 521 -13.79 -10.17 -18.76
N ASN A 522 -13.35 -9.72 -19.94
CA ASN A 522 -12.12 -8.95 -20.12
C ASN A 522 -10.90 -9.63 -19.46
N LEU A 523 -10.80 -10.95 -19.59
CA LEU A 523 -9.64 -11.70 -19.11
C LEU A 523 -8.85 -12.32 -20.27
N SER A 524 -7.54 -12.18 -20.23
CA SER A 524 -6.69 -12.33 -21.42
C SER A 524 -5.68 -13.48 -21.36
N ALA A 525 -5.59 -14.20 -20.23
CA ALA A 525 -4.65 -15.31 -20.12
C ALA A 525 -4.92 -16.43 -21.15
N PRO A 526 -3.86 -17.14 -21.59
CA PRO A 526 -3.98 -18.25 -22.54
C PRO A 526 -4.79 -19.42 -21.96
N ASP A 527 -5.31 -20.29 -22.83
CA ASP A 527 -6.09 -21.49 -22.47
C ASP A 527 -5.37 -22.46 -21.51
N THR A 528 -4.05 -22.36 -21.38
CA THR A 528 -3.25 -23.14 -20.44
C THR A 528 -3.46 -22.72 -18.98
N VAL A 529 -3.95 -21.50 -18.75
CA VAL A 529 -4.29 -20.97 -17.42
C VAL A 529 -5.77 -21.28 -17.15
N SER A 530 -6.01 -22.07 -16.11
CA SER A 530 -7.37 -22.42 -15.69
C SER A 530 -8.15 -21.17 -15.24
N ARG A 531 -9.45 -21.16 -15.50
CA ARG A 531 -10.39 -20.16 -14.99
C ARG A 531 -11.15 -20.65 -13.75
N ASP A 532 -11.08 -21.96 -13.49
CA ASP A 532 -11.76 -22.59 -12.37
C ASP A 532 -11.10 -22.25 -11.01
N PRO A 533 -11.81 -22.45 -9.89
CA PRO A 533 -11.23 -22.35 -8.54
C PRO A 533 -9.92 -23.11 -8.42
N PHE A 534 -8.92 -22.46 -7.83
CA PHE A 534 -7.63 -23.07 -7.58
C PHE A 534 -7.59 -23.73 -6.22
N THR A 535 -6.92 -24.88 -6.15
CA THR A 535 -6.50 -25.48 -4.88
C THR A 535 -5.08 -24.99 -4.61
N VAL A 536 -4.90 -24.17 -3.58
CA VAL A 536 -3.57 -23.70 -3.19
C VAL A 536 -2.76 -24.89 -2.67
N LYS A 537 -1.48 -24.97 -3.05
CA LYS A 537 -0.60 -26.10 -2.69
C LYS A 537 0.67 -25.61 -2.00
N ALA A 538 1.07 -26.37 -0.99
CA ALA A 538 2.39 -26.24 -0.37
C ALA A 538 3.24 -27.45 -0.75
N ILE A 539 4.55 -27.25 -0.89
CA ILE A 539 5.52 -28.35 -0.87
C ILE A 539 6.09 -28.48 0.54
N ARG A 540 6.02 -29.69 1.10
CA ARG A 540 6.60 -30.03 2.39
C ARG A 540 7.89 -30.81 2.17
N ILE A 541 9.01 -30.31 2.67
CA ILE A 541 10.37 -30.83 2.48
C ILE A 541 10.97 -31.24 3.82
N GLY A 542 11.49 -32.46 3.90
CA GLY A 542 12.14 -33.00 5.09
C GLY A 542 12.37 -34.50 4.97
N THR A 543 13.36 -35.06 5.68
CA THR A 543 13.50 -36.53 5.75
C THR A 543 12.43 -37.19 6.61
N ASP A 544 12.01 -36.49 7.66
CA ASP A 544 11.03 -36.97 8.64
C ASP A 544 9.87 -35.97 8.69
N ARG A 545 8.80 -36.28 7.93
CA ARG A 545 7.61 -35.44 7.73
C ARG A 545 6.43 -35.89 8.60
N ASP A 546 6.70 -36.22 9.86
CA ASP A 546 5.72 -36.70 10.83
C ASP A 546 5.37 -35.67 11.93
N GLY A 547 5.90 -34.44 11.80
CA GLY A 547 5.73 -33.37 12.76
C GLY A 547 6.68 -33.44 13.97
N SER A 548 7.64 -34.38 13.98
CA SER A 548 8.63 -34.50 15.07
C SER A 548 9.74 -33.45 15.02
N GLN A 549 10.02 -32.89 13.85
CA GLN A 549 11.02 -31.83 13.66
C GLN A 549 10.38 -30.45 13.79
N THR A 550 11.18 -29.45 14.17
CA THR A 550 10.74 -28.05 14.17
C THR A 550 10.32 -27.64 12.76
N GLY A 551 9.09 -27.13 12.66
CA GLY A 551 8.49 -26.70 11.41
C GLY A 551 8.83 -25.26 11.06
N VAL A 552 9.03 -25.00 9.77
CA VAL A 552 9.24 -23.65 9.21
C VAL A 552 8.30 -23.43 8.04
N LEU A 553 7.46 -22.39 8.10
CA LEU A 553 6.56 -21.99 7.02
C LEU A 553 7.13 -20.81 6.24
N LEU A 554 7.38 -20.99 4.95
CA LEU A 554 7.83 -19.94 4.05
C LEU A 554 6.76 -19.76 2.97
N TYR A 555 6.31 -18.54 2.76
CA TYR A 555 5.18 -18.31 1.86
C TYR A 555 5.31 -16.98 1.14
N SER A 556 4.79 -16.97 -0.08
CA SER A 556 4.96 -15.88 -1.04
C SER A 556 3.62 -15.51 -1.69
N GLN A 557 3.59 -14.30 -2.23
CA GLN A 557 2.54 -13.84 -3.14
C GLN A 557 1.14 -13.83 -2.52
N GLU A 558 1.02 -13.37 -1.27
CA GLU A 558 -0.26 -12.88 -0.72
C GLU A 558 -0.75 -11.69 -1.57
N HIS A 559 0.16 -10.83 -2.01
CA HIS A 559 -0.11 -9.81 -3.02
C HIS A 559 0.34 -10.24 -4.41
N ALA A 560 -0.54 -10.05 -5.39
CA ALA A 560 -0.35 -10.57 -6.73
C ALA A 560 0.77 -9.89 -7.55
N ARG A 561 0.90 -8.55 -7.47
CA ARG A 561 1.88 -7.76 -8.24
C ARG A 561 3.34 -7.97 -7.85
N GLU A 562 3.62 -8.72 -6.79
CA GLU A 562 4.95 -8.87 -6.20
C GLU A 562 5.68 -10.06 -6.85
N TRP A 563 6.00 -9.93 -8.15
CA TRP A 563 6.38 -11.05 -9.03
C TRP A 563 7.69 -11.77 -8.68
N VAL A 564 8.55 -11.14 -7.87
CA VAL A 564 9.81 -11.76 -7.40
C VAL A 564 9.55 -12.81 -6.31
N THR A 565 8.51 -12.63 -5.49
CA THR A 565 8.25 -13.47 -4.32
C THR A 565 8.07 -14.98 -4.64
N PRO A 566 7.34 -15.41 -5.70
CA PRO A 566 7.29 -16.83 -6.05
C PRO A 566 8.66 -17.37 -6.53
N LEU A 567 9.51 -16.53 -7.14
CA LEU A 567 10.84 -16.96 -7.59
C LEU A 567 11.73 -17.32 -6.39
N VAL A 568 11.67 -16.53 -5.31
CA VAL A 568 12.35 -16.84 -4.02
C VAL A 568 11.93 -18.23 -3.52
N ALA A 569 10.63 -18.51 -3.57
CA ALA A 569 10.08 -19.77 -3.08
C ALA A 569 10.55 -20.98 -3.90
N LEU A 570 10.46 -20.87 -5.22
CA LEU A 570 10.87 -21.94 -6.13
C LEU A 570 12.38 -22.17 -6.09
N GLU A 571 13.18 -21.10 -6.06
CA GLU A 571 14.64 -21.18 -5.97
C GLU A 571 15.07 -21.83 -4.64
N THR A 572 14.45 -21.48 -3.50
CA THR A 572 14.73 -22.14 -2.22
C THR A 572 14.36 -23.62 -2.25
N ALA A 573 13.18 -23.99 -2.76
CA ALA A 573 12.76 -25.39 -2.86
C ALA A 573 13.73 -26.21 -3.73
N GLU A 574 14.13 -25.68 -4.89
CA GLU A 574 15.13 -26.28 -5.77
C GLU A 574 16.49 -26.45 -5.08
N ARG A 575 16.97 -25.41 -4.39
CA ARG A 575 18.24 -25.45 -3.67
C ARG A 575 18.22 -26.52 -2.57
N LEU A 576 17.15 -26.64 -1.80
CA LEU A 576 17.02 -27.65 -0.75
C LEU A 576 17.10 -29.07 -1.32
N LEU A 577 16.39 -29.34 -2.41
CA LEU A 577 16.26 -30.69 -2.97
C LEU A 577 17.48 -31.09 -3.80
N ARG A 578 17.92 -30.25 -4.74
CA ARG A 578 19.04 -30.56 -5.65
C ARG A 578 20.39 -30.61 -4.93
N ASN A 579 20.56 -29.85 -3.85
CA ASN A 579 21.81 -29.82 -3.09
C ASN A 579 21.83 -30.79 -1.89
N TYR A 580 20.74 -31.49 -1.57
CA TYR A 580 20.66 -32.39 -0.41
C TYR A 580 21.79 -33.43 -0.35
N ARG A 581 22.17 -34.01 -1.50
CA ARG A 581 23.20 -35.06 -1.56
C ARG A 581 24.62 -34.49 -1.54
N SER A 582 24.83 -33.32 -2.15
CA SER A 582 26.15 -32.72 -2.38
C SER A 582 26.60 -31.79 -1.26
N ASN A 583 25.67 -31.08 -0.62
CA ASN A 583 25.97 -30.02 0.32
C ASN A 583 25.64 -30.44 1.78
N PRO A 584 26.64 -30.48 2.69
CA PRO A 584 26.43 -30.84 4.10
C PRO A 584 25.48 -29.93 4.88
N PHE A 585 25.50 -28.62 4.61
CA PHE A 585 24.62 -27.65 5.27
C PHE A 585 23.16 -27.89 4.88
N ILE A 586 22.86 -27.94 3.57
CA ILE A 586 21.51 -28.23 3.08
C ILE A 586 21.01 -29.59 3.60
N ARG A 587 21.88 -30.61 3.58
CA ARG A 587 21.55 -31.93 4.12
C ARG A 587 21.18 -31.87 5.60
N GLN A 588 21.81 -30.99 6.37
CA GLN A 588 21.53 -30.80 7.78
C GLN A 588 20.19 -30.09 7.99
N LEU A 589 19.88 -29.05 7.21
CA LEU A 589 18.57 -28.39 7.24
C LEU A 589 17.43 -29.38 6.98
N VAL A 590 17.48 -30.08 5.83
CA VAL A 590 16.41 -31.02 5.40
C VAL A 590 16.27 -32.22 6.34
N ARG A 591 17.29 -32.57 7.13
CA ARG A 591 17.23 -33.68 8.09
C ARG A 591 16.63 -33.32 9.44
N ASN A 592 16.76 -32.07 9.85
CA ASN A 592 16.42 -31.64 11.22
C ASN A 592 15.25 -30.64 11.26
N LEU A 593 14.65 -30.35 10.11
CA LEU A 593 13.52 -29.41 9.98
C LEU A 593 12.41 -30.06 9.16
N ASP A 594 11.20 -29.55 9.39
CA ASP A 594 10.00 -29.84 8.61
C ASP A 594 9.60 -28.55 7.86
N ILE A 595 9.90 -28.48 6.57
CA ILE A 595 9.90 -27.21 5.82
C ILE A 595 8.65 -27.15 4.94
N PHE A 596 7.82 -26.13 5.09
CA PHE A 596 6.61 -25.90 4.31
C PHE A 596 6.81 -24.68 3.42
N ILE A 597 6.63 -24.82 2.11
CA ILE A 597 6.76 -23.71 1.16
C ILE A 597 5.48 -23.55 0.35
N ILE A 598 4.85 -22.38 0.42
CA ILE A 598 3.74 -21.97 -0.44
C ILE A 598 4.28 -20.95 -1.46
N PRO A 599 4.46 -21.33 -2.74
CA PRO A 599 5.00 -20.39 -3.73
C PRO A 599 4.01 -19.29 -4.10
N THR A 600 2.71 -19.58 -4.06
CA THR A 600 1.65 -18.61 -4.36
C THR A 600 0.45 -18.81 -3.45
N VAL A 601 0.20 -17.87 -2.56
CA VAL A 601 -1.03 -17.81 -1.75
C VAL A 601 -2.22 -17.32 -2.58
N ASN A 602 -2.01 -16.32 -3.45
CA ASN A 602 -3.05 -15.64 -4.23
C ASN A 602 -2.99 -16.01 -5.73
N PRO A 603 -3.40 -17.23 -6.15
CA PRO A 603 -3.32 -17.61 -7.55
C PRO A 603 -4.25 -16.78 -8.43
N ASP A 604 -5.42 -16.40 -7.93
CA ASP A 604 -6.43 -15.64 -8.69
C ASP A 604 -5.90 -14.27 -9.10
N GLY A 605 -5.42 -13.49 -8.11
CA GLY A 605 -4.85 -12.17 -8.34
C GLY A 605 -3.56 -12.24 -9.16
N THR A 606 -2.74 -13.27 -8.95
CA THR A 606 -1.46 -13.45 -9.67
C THR A 606 -1.65 -13.56 -11.17
N HIS A 607 -2.55 -14.44 -11.62
CA HIS A 607 -2.87 -14.54 -13.05
C HIS A 607 -3.42 -13.21 -13.59
N TYR A 608 -4.26 -12.51 -12.82
CA TYR A 608 -4.76 -11.19 -13.22
C TYR A 608 -3.63 -10.16 -13.34
N SER A 609 -2.67 -10.16 -12.43
CA SER A 609 -1.51 -9.28 -12.48
C SER A 609 -0.68 -9.52 -13.74
N ILE A 610 -0.35 -10.78 -14.04
CA ILE A 610 0.52 -11.15 -15.16
C ILE A 610 -0.16 -10.92 -16.52
N HIS A 611 -1.46 -11.23 -16.64
CA HIS A 611 -2.13 -11.27 -17.94
C HIS A 611 -3.02 -10.08 -18.25
N ASP A 612 -3.47 -9.31 -17.26
CA ASP A 612 -4.49 -8.25 -17.48
C ASP A 612 -4.13 -6.90 -16.85
N PHE A 613 -3.78 -6.88 -15.56
CA PHE A 613 -3.53 -5.64 -14.81
C PHE A 613 -2.37 -5.79 -13.84
N THR A 614 -1.17 -5.44 -14.30
CA THR A 614 0.11 -5.58 -13.57
C THR A 614 0.08 -5.08 -12.13
N LEU A 615 -0.65 -4.00 -11.83
CA LEU A 615 -0.71 -3.44 -10.48
C LEU A 615 -1.72 -4.11 -9.54
N GLN A 616 -2.37 -5.20 -9.96
CA GLN A 616 -3.27 -5.97 -9.10
C GLN A 616 -2.53 -6.42 -7.84
N ARG A 617 -3.01 -5.98 -6.68
CA ARG A 617 -2.49 -6.38 -5.37
C ARG A 617 -3.33 -7.49 -4.75
N ARG A 618 -4.65 -7.32 -4.80
CA ARG A 618 -5.66 -8.12 -4.10
C ARG A 618 -5.92 -9.46 -4.80
N ASN A 619 -6.74 -10.33 -4.20
CA ASN A 619 -7.39 -11.43 -4.94
C ASN A 619 -8.44 -10.87 -5.94
N MET A 620 -9.29 -11.71 -6.53
CA MET A 620 -10.28 -11.28 -7.52
C MET A 620 -11.72 -11.22 -7.01
N THR A 621 -11.97 -11.53 -5.73
CA THR A 621 -13.34 -11.61 -5.19
C THR A 621 -14.00 -10.23 -5.15
N ASN A 622 -15.11 -10.06 -5.86
CA ASN A 622 -15.86 -8.80 -5.87
C ASN A 622 -16.90 -8.77 -4.74
N HIS A 623 -16.59 -8.03 -3.67
CA HIS A 623 -17.51 -7.75 -2.56
C HIS A 623 -18.22 -6.40 -2.68
N CYS A 624 -18.08 -5.68 -3.80
CA CYS A 624 -18.78 -4.42 -3.98
C CYS A 624 -20.29 -4.63 -4.12
N ALA A 625 -21.06 -3.71 -3.54
CA ALA A 625 -22.50 -3.67 -3.76
C ALA A 625 -22.80 -3.55 -5.26
N VAL A 626 -23.85 -4.22 -5.73
CA VAL A 626 -24.22 -4.21 -7.17
C VAL A 626 -24.54 -2.80 -7.64
N THR A 627 -25.17 -2.00 -6.77
CA THR A 627 -25.43 -0.57 -7.01
C THR A 627 -24.24 0.32 -6.69
N GLY A 628 -23.07 -0.23 -6.37
CA GLY A 628 -21.83 0.49 -6.12
C GLY A 628 -20.83 0.27 -7.25
N ALA A 629 -19.55 0.34 -6.92
CA ALA A 629 -18.45 0.12 -7.86
C ALA A 629 -18.24 -1.37 -8.23
N SER A 630 -19.31 -2.10 -8.50
CA SER A 630 -19.29 -3.48 -9.03
C SER A 630 -19.29 -3.54 -10.56
N ASP A 631 -19.24 -2.37 -11.21
CA ASP A 631 -19.31 -2.24 -12.65
C ASP A 631 -17.97 -2.48 -13.35
N LEU A 632 -18.02 -2.78 -14.64
CA LEU A 632 -16.86 -3.08 -15.49
C LEU A 632 -15.70 -2.07 -15.35
N ARG A 633 -15.97 -0.77 -15.12
CA ARG A 633 -14.91 0.25 -15.01
C ARG A 633 -14.19 0.22 -13.66
N ALA A 634 -14.76 -0.43 -12.65
CA ALA A 634 -14.15 -0.58 -11.33
C ALA A 634 -13.41 -1.91 -11.14
N ARG A 635 -13.38 -2.79 -12.15
CA ARG A 635 -12.89 -4.17 -12.02
C ARG A 635 -11.44 -4.33 -11.57
N ASN A 636 -10.58 -3.35 -11.86
CA ASN A 636 -9.19 -3.32 -11.38
C ASN A 636 -9.09 -2.95 -9.89
N GLY A 637 -10.17 -2.45 -9.31
CA GLY A 637 -10.30 -2.11 -7.89
C GLY A 637 -10.83 -3.26 -7.02
N TRP A 638 -11.36 -4.34 -7.59
CA TRP A 638 -11.95 -5.43 -6.81
C TRP A 638 -10.90 -6.32 -6.15
N GLY A 639 -11.40 -7.16 -5.24
CA GLY A 639 -10.61 -8.09 -4.44
C GLY A 639 -10.49 -7.65 -2.99
N VAL A 640 -9.93 -8.53 -2.18
CA VAL A 640 -9.51 -8.29 -0.80
C VAL A 640 -7.99 -8.31 -0.73
N ASP A 641 -7.42 -7.40 0.07
CA ASP A 641 -6.02 -7.48 0.46
C ASP A 641 -5.87 -8.62 1.47
N LEU A 642 -5.28 -9.73 1.03
CA LEU A 642 -5.15 -10.94 1.84
C LEU A 642 -4.36 -10.65 3.12
N ASN A 643 -3.34 -9.81 3.06
CA ASN A 643 -2.53 -9.42 4.22
C ASN A 643 -3.19 -8.29 5.05
N ARG A 644 -4.51 -8.12 4.93
CA ARG A 644 -5.40 -7.33 5.81
C ARG A 644 -6.58 -8.15 6.33
N ASN A 645 -6.69 -9.44 5.96
CA ASN A 645 -7.85 -10.28 6.20
C ASN A 645 -7.72 -11.16 7.47
N PHE A 646 -6.67 -11.01 8.29
CA PHE A 646 -6.41 -11.91 9.43
C PHE A 646 -7.06 -11.46 10.75
N ARG A 647 -7.05 -12.34 11.78
CA ARG A 647 -7.89 -12.20 12.99
C ARG A 647 -7.33 -11.18 13.99
N VAL A 648 -6.02 -10.94 13.99
CA VAL A 648 -5.32 -10.12 14.99
C VAL A 648 -5.13 -8.70 14.48
N GLY A 649 -5.36 -7.71 15.35
CA GLY A 649 -5.08 -6.30 15.04
C GLY A 649 -5.84 -5.79 13.83
N ASN A 650 -7.07 -6.24 13.62
CA ASN A 650 -7.78 -6.04 12.34
C ASN A 650 -8.64 -4.76 12.31
N TRP A 651 -9.13 -4.44 11.12
CA TRP A 651 -9.95 -3.25 10.86
C TRP A 651 -11.21 -3.16 11.73
N GLU A 652 -11.94 -4.26 11.91
CA GLU A 652 -13.17 -4.29 12.73
C GLU A 652 -12.89 -4.03 14.22
N GLN A 653 -11.65 -4.28 14.66
CA GLN A 653 -11.17 -4.00 16.02
C GLN A 653 -10.66 -2.55 16.20
N GLY A 654 -10.79 -1.70 15.17
CA GLY A 654 -10.44 -0.28 15.19
C GLY A 654 -8.96 0.02 14.91
N PHE A 655 -8.19 -0.95 14.40
CA PHE A 655 -6.79 -0.74 14.01
C PHE A 655 -6.68 -0.08 12.63
N SER A 656 -5.64 0.74 12.45
CA SER A 656 -5.41 1.52 11.22
C SER A 656 -4.61 0.74 10.17
N GLY A 657 -4.65 1.18 8.92
CA GLY A 657 -3.88 0.60 7.82
C GLY A 657 -4.61 -0.42 6.95
N ALA A 658 -5.92 -0.55 7.16
CA ALA A 658 -6.85 -1.29 6.33
C ALA A 658 -8.02 -0.38 5.94
N SER A 659 -8.91 -0.86 5.08
CA SER A 659 -10.12 -0.15 4.67
C SER A 659 -11.34 -1.07 4.66
N GLY A 660 -12.52 -0.48 4.85
CA GLY A 660 -13.82 -1.11 4.58
C GLY A 660 -14.36 -0.82 3.17
N SER A 661 -13.66 -0.03 2.35
CA SER A 661 -14.08 0.26 0.97
C SER A 661 -13.68 -0.87 0.03
N CYS A 662 -14.65 -1.48 -0.65
CA CYS A 662 -14.46 -2.65 -1.52
C CYS A 662 -13.56 -2.41 -2.76
N THR A 663 -13.19 -1.15 -3.04
CA THR A 663 -12.25 -0.78 -4.12
C THR A 663 -10.90 -0.27 -3.61
N SER A 664 -10.65 -0.32 -2.31
CA SER A 664 -9.38 0.11 -1.71
C SER A 664 -8.28 -0.93 -1.92
N ASP A 665 -7.04 -0.49 -2.16
CA ASP A 665 -5.85 -1.37 -2.23
C ASP A 665 -5.58 -2.12 -0.93
N VAL A 666 -6.13 -1.63 0.20
CA VAL A 666 -6.02 -2.24 1.52
C VAL A 666 -7.39 -2.66 2.07
N TYR A 667 -8.33 -3.02 1.18
CA TYR A 667 -9.64 -3.52 1.61
C TYR A 667 -9.47 -4.81 2.42
N SER A 668 -9.92 -4.80 3.67
CA SER A 668 -9.77 -5.92 4.61
C SER A 668 -10.73 -7.08 4.38
N GLY A 669 -11.68 -6.94 3.45
CA GLY A 669 -12.76 -7.89 3.24
C GLY A 669 -13.97 -7.61 4.13
N PRO A 670 -15.07 -8.37 3.95
CA PRO A 670 -16.29 -8.18 4.73
C PRO A 670 -16.16 -8.59 6.20
N THR A 671 -15.28 -9.55 6.53
CA THR A 671 -14.95 -10.01 7.88
C THR A 671 -13.55 -10.65 7.89
N PRO A 672 -12.87 -10.76 9.05
CA PRO A 672 -11.64 -11.55 9.15
C PRO A 672 -11.82 -12.98 8.66
N LEU A 673 -10.86 -13.47 7.89
CA LEU A 673 -10.84 -14.76 7.21
C LEU A 673 -12.03 -14.97 6.27
N SER A 674 -12.53 -13.90 5.64
CA SER A 674 -13.54 -14.01 4.58
C SER A 674 -13.02 -14.74 3.35
N GLU A 675 -11.71 -14.62 3.08
CA GLU A 675 -11.12 -15.16 1.87
C GLU A 675 -10.55 -16.58 2.08
N PRO A 676 -10.81 -17.51 1.16
CA PRO A 676 -10.30 -18.88 1.25
C PRO A 676 -8.77 -18.97 1.27
N GLU A 677 -8.07 -18.03 0.63
CA GLU A 677 -6.61 -17.96 0.64
C GLU A 677 -6.07 -17.74 2.06
N ALA A 678 -6.61 -16.78 2.81
CA ALA A 678 -6.23 -16.54 4.21
C ALA A 678 -6.64 -17.71 5.13
N GLN A 679 -7.78 -18.35 4.87
CA GLN A 679 -8.20 -19.55 5.60
C GLN A 679 -7.22 -20.72 5.41
N ASN A 680 -6.63 -20.87 4.22
CA ASN A 680 -5.67 -21.92 3.93
C ASN A 680 -4.37 -21.79 4.74
N GLU A 681 -3.88 -20.57 4.92
CA GLU A 681 -2.69 -20.30 5.74
C GLU A 681 -2.94 -20.65 7.20
N ILE A 682 -4.07 -20.20 7.76
CA ILE A 682 -4.48 -20.54 9.12
C ILE A 682 -4.68 -22.06 9.27
N TRP A 683 -5.32 -22.71 8.30
CA TRP A 683 -5.49 -24.15 8.30
C TRP A 683 -4.14 -24.87 8.33
N LEU A 684 -3.15 -24.41 7.53
CA LEU A 684 -1.85 -25.06 7.48
C LEU A 684 -1.11 -24.98 8.82
N VAL A 685 -1.07 -23.80 9.45
CA VAL A 685 -0.39 -23.64 10.74
C VAL A 685 -1.11 -24.37 11.88
N GLU A 686 -2.44 -24.33 11.93
CA GLU A 686 -3.22 -24.99 12.99
C GLU A 686 -3.19 -26.53 12.86
N ASN A 687 -3.02 -27.08 11.65
CA ASN A 687 -2.86 -28.53 11.44
C ASN A 687 -1.41 -29.03 11.59
N ASN A 688 -0.43 -28.12 11.66
CA ASN A 688 0.99 -28.46 11.84
C ASN A 688 1.57 -27.68 13.04
N PRO A 689 1.20 -28.05 14.28
CA PRO A 689 1.60 -27.31 15.49
C PRO A 689 3.11 -27.38 15.79
N ASN A 690 3.88 -28.14 15.02
CA ASN A 690 5.33 -28.13 15.05
C ASN A 690 5.93 -26.93 14.31
N ILE A 691 5.16 -26.20 13.49
CA ILE A 691 5.59 -24.93 12.89
C ILE A 691 5.83 -23.92 14.02
N ARG A 692 7.10 -23.46 14.12
CA ARG A 692 7.54 -22.47 15.12
C ARG A 692 8.13 -21.22 14.50
N PHE A 693 8.46 -21.27 13.22
CA PHE A 693 9.04 -20.18 12.45
C PHE A 693 8.20 -19.96 11.20
N ALA A 694 7.95 -18.70 10.85
CA ALA A 694 7.28 -18.36 9.61
C ALA A 694 7.89 -17.12 8.96
N MET A 695 7.80 -17.03 7.63
CA MET A 695 8.15 -15.82 6.89
C MET A 695 7.27 -15.64 5.66
N ASN A 696 6.47 -14.57 5.62
CA ASN A 696 5.92 -14.06 4.37
C ASN A 696 6.96 -13.23 3.64
N THR A 697 6.96 -13.34 2.32
CA THR A 697 7.81 -12.54 1.45
C THR A 697 6.95 -11.70 0.52
N HIS A 698 7.17 -10.39 0.59
CA HIS A 698 6.57 -9.36 -0.22
C HIS A 698 7.62 -8.65 -1.07
N THR A 699 7.17 -7.77 -1.98
CA THR A 699 7.99 -6.71 -2.57
C THR A 699 7.22 -5.38 -2.53
N HIS A 700 7.86 -4.22 -2.46
CA HIS A 700 9.29 -3.96 -2.52
C HIS A 700 9.75 -2.97 -1.46
N GLY A 701 11.06 -2.87 -1.30
CA GLY A 701 11.67 -1.77 -0.57
C GLY A 701 12.75 -2.19 0.42
N GLY A 702 13.13 -3.46 0.51
CA GLY A 702 14.20 -3.86 1.43
C GLY A 702 13.83 -3.56 2.88
N TYR A 703 12.74 -4.14 3.36
CA TYR A 703 12.33 -4.11 4.76
C TYR A 703 12.45 -5.51 5.36
N PHE A 704 12.84 -5.56 6.63
CA PHE A 704 12.98 -6.79 7.40
C PHE A 704 12.25 -6.62 8.72
N MET A 705 11.10 -7.27 8.85
CA MET A 705 10.13 -6.89 9.87
C MET A 705 9.59 -8.08 10.64
N TRP A 706 8.97 -7.80 11.79
CA TRP A 706 8.25 -8.75 12.63
C TRP A 706 7.15 -8.04 13.43
N SER A 707 6.33 -8.79 14.15
CA SER A 707 5.25 -8.25 15.00
C SER A 707 5.76 -7.35 16.14
N PRO A 708 4.99 -6.34 16.59
CA PRO A 708 3.64 -5.99 16.15
C PRO A 708 3.60 -5.21 14.83
N GLY A 709 2.51 -5.38 14.08
CA GLY A 709 2.23 -4.59 12.88
C GLY A 709 1.13 -3.55 13.02
N ALA A 710 0.17 -3.70 13.93
CA ALA A 710 -1.01 -2.85 13.97
C ALA A 710 -1.05 -1.88 15.17
N TYR A 711 -1.50 -0.64 14.93
CA TYR A 711 -1.86 0.35 15.96
C TYR A 711 -3.17 1.10 15.63
N ARG A 712 -3.82 1.65 16.65
CA ARG A 712 -5.05 2.48 16.51
C ARG A 712 -4.71 3.96 16.38
N LEU A 713 -5.55 4.72 15.68
CA LEU A 713 -5.43 6.18 15.58
C LEU A 713 -6.51 6.90 16.39
N PRO A 714 -6.24 8.11 16.92
CA PRO A 714 -5.01 8.89 16.76
C PRO A 714 -3.91 8.56 17.78
N THR A 715 -4.16 7.72 18.79
CA THR A 715 -3.24 7.51 19.94
C THR A 715 -2.02 6.65 19.65
N ARG A 716 -2.01 5.93 18.52
CA ARG A 716 -0.99 4.95 18.15
C ARG A 716 -0.88 3.78 19.14
N ASP A 717 -2.00 3.45 19.80
CA ASP A 717 -2.11 2.29 20.71
C ASP A 717 -1.94 0.98 19.92
N GLY A 718 -0.79 0.34 20.08
CA GLY A 718 -0.38 -0.87 19.37
C GLY A 718 -0.90 -2.18 19.97
N LEU A 719 -0.64 -3.28 19.24
CA LEU A 719 -0.65 -4.62 19.82
C LEU A 719 0.43 -4.77 20.90
N GLU A 720 0.28 -5.79 21.76
CA GLU A 720 1.25 -6.06 22.84
C GLU A 720 2.63 -6.32 22.26
N ARG A 721 3.63 -5.52 22.64
CA ARG A 721 4.99 -5.69 22.13
C ARG A 721 5.59 -7.02 22.60
N PRO A 722 6.37 -7.72 21.78
CA PRO A 722 7.18 -8.83 22.24
C PRO A 722 8.03 -8.46 23.44
N SER A 723 8.32 -9.45 24.28
CA SER A 723 9.20 -9.25 25.41
C SER A 723 10.59 -8.80 25.01
N TYR A 724 11.34 -8.23 25.95
CA TYR A 724 12.74 -7.86 25.71
C TYR A 724 13.55 -9.02 25.12
N GLY A 725 13.43 -10.22 25.69
CA GLY A 725 14.14 -11.41 25.22
C GLY A 725 13.69 -11.87 23.85
N VAL A 726 12.38 -11.87 23.57
CA VAL A 726 11.84 -12.26 22.26
C VAL A 726 12.21 -11.26 21.17
N GLU A 727 12.12 -9.96 21.44
CA GLU A 727 12.50 -8.93 20.47
C GLU A 727 14.02 -8.89 20.25
N SER A 728 14.82 -9.07 21.30
CA SER A 728 16.26 -9.23 21.16
C SER A 728 16.63 -10.47 20.33
N TYR A 729 15.85 -11.55 20.44
CA TYR A 729 16.02 -12.73 19.61
C TYR A 729 15.63 -12.46 18.15
N PHE A 730 14.58 -11.67 17.90
CA PHE A 730 14.26 -11.18 16.56
C PHE A 730 15.46 -10.44 15.96
N TYR A 731 16.08 -9.50 16.69
CA TYR A 731 17.28 -8.79 16.20
C TYR A 731 18.46 -9.73 15.91
N GLU A 732 18.83 -10.61 16.84
CA GLU A 732 19.94 -11.56 16.64
C GLU A 732 19.71 -12.51 15.46
N ALA A 733 18.49 -13.06 15.35
CA ALA A 733 18.12 -13.90 14.21
C ALA A 733 18.11 -13.12 12.89
N SER A 734 17.66 -11.86 12.91
CA SER A 734 17.67 -10.98 11.74
C SER A 734 19.09 -10.77 11.22
N ASP A 735 20.07 -10.56 12.10
CA ASP A 735 21.47 -10.38 11.69
C ASP A 735 21.98 -11.60 10.91
N VAL A 736 21.63 -12.83 11.31
CA VAL A 736 21.97 -14.03 10.54
C VAL A 736 21.36 -13.96 9.15
N ILE A 737 20.06 -13.72 9.07
CA ILE A 737 19.29 -13.78 7.82
C ILE A 737 19.75 -12.68 6.85
N LEU A 738 19.95 -11.47 7.36
CA LEU A 738 20.38 -10.31 6.59
C LEU A 738 21.83 -10.42 6.12
N ASN A 739 22.73 -10.98 6.92
CA ASN A 739 24.08 -11.32 6.46
C ASN A 739 24.03 -12.30 5.28
N ARG A 740 23.16 -13.32 5.31
CA ARG A 740 22.98 -14.25 4.18
C ARG A 740 22.47 -13.58 2.91
N ILE A 741 21.56 -12.62 3.03
CA ILE A 741 21.11 -11.80 1.89
C ILE A 741 22.29 -11.02 1.29
N LYS A 742 23.08 -10.35 2.14
CA LYS A 742 24.25 -9.56 1.74
C LYS A 742 25.30 -10.40 1.00
N GLU A 743 25.45 -11.69 1.32
CA GLU A 743 26.45 -12.58 0.72
C GLU A 743 26.31 -12.78 -0.80
N HIS A 744 25.13 -12.58 -1.41
CA HIS A 744 24.92 -12.86 -2.84
C HIS A 744 25.60 -11.82 -3.76
N ARG A 745 25.21 -10.54 -3.64
CA ARG A 745 25.79 -9.44 -4.44
C ARG A 745 26.15 -8.18 -3.64
N GLY A 746 26.19 -8.28 -2.30
CA GLY A 746 26.58 -7.17 -1.42
C GLY A 746 25.46 -6.18 -1.11
N THR A 747 24.21 -6.48 -1.45
CA THR A 747 23.06 -5.64 -1.11
C THR A 747 22.73 -5.79 0.37
N SER A 748 22.67 -4.67 1.07
CA SER A 748 22.21 -4.63 2.47
C SER A 748 20.85 -3.99 2.55
N VAL A 749 19.92 -4.68 3.22
CA VAL A 749 18.73 -4.03 3.79
C VAL A 749 19.20 -2.90 4.68
N TRP A 750 18.56 -1.72 4.56
CA TRP A 750 19.01 -0.57 5.32
C TRP A 750 18.73 -0.82 6.81
N PRO A 751 19.69 -0.51 7.70
CA PRO A 751 19.49 -0.66 9.13
C PRO A 751 18.14 -0.07 9.63
N SER A 752 17.72 1.11 9.15
CA SER A 752 16.47 1.78 9.55
C SER A 752 15.19 1.05 9.16
N ARG A 753 15.29 0.09 8.22
CA ARG A 753 14.20 -0.75 7.72
C ARG A 753 14.16 -2.13 8.41
N VAL A 754 14.90 -2.30 9.51
CA VAL A 754 14.95 -3.52 10.32
C VAL A 754 14.34 -3.25 11.71
N GLY A 755 13.25 -3.93 12.03
CA GLY A 755 12.52 -3.77 13.30
C GLY A 755 11.06 -4.21 13.22
N PRO A 756 10.28 -4.03 14.29
CA PRO A 756 8.84 -4.27 14.26
C PRO A 756 8.15 -3.51 13.12
N ILE A 757 7.15 -4.12 12.47
CA ILE A 757 6.40 -3.52 11.34
C ILE A 757 5.88 -2.12 11.71
N SER A 758 5.31 -1.96 12.91
CA SER A 758 4.82 -0.68 13.41
C SER A 758 5.88 0.41 13.50
N ASP A 759 7.15 0.04 13.69
CA ASP A 759 8.25 0.97 14.01
C ASP A 759 9.04 1.40 12.76
N VAL A 760 8.98 0.60 11.69
CA VAL A 760 9.79 0.83 10.48
C VAL A 760 8.96 1.15 9.24
N LEU A 761 7.68 0.76 9.20
CA LEU A 761 6.82 0.90 8.04
C LEU A 761 5.61 1.80 8.31
N TYR A 762 4.47 1.24 8.68
CA TYR A 762 3.22 1.90 9.08
C TYR A 762 2.29 0.85 9.73
N SER A 763 1.16 1.26 10.33
CA SER A 763 0.19 0.29 10.88
C SER A 763 -0.35 -0.63 9.79
N ALA A 764 -0.23 -1.94 9.93
CA ALA A 764 -0.76 -2.92 8.98
C ALA A 764 -1.86 -3.76 9.65
N ALA A 765 -3.08 -3.23 9.75
CA ALA A 765 -4.17 -3.93 10.42
C ALA A 765 -4.54 -5.26 9.73
N GLY A 766 -4.60 -6.36 10.51
CA GLY A 766 -5.03 -7.67 10.01
C GLY A 766 -4.01 -8.40 9.14
N ASN A 767 -2.71 -8.23 9.41
CA ASN A 767 -1.64 -8.93 8.68
C ASN A 767 -1.41 -10.37 9.18
N SER A 768 -0.89 -11.24 8.31
CA SER A 768 -0.65 -12.68 8.58
C SER A 768 0.39 -12.91 9.68
N ALA A 769 1.47 -12.12 9.70
CA ALA A 769 2.55 -12.25 10.68
C ALA A 769 2.07 -12.05 12.12
N ASP A 770 1.21 -11.05 12.37
CA ASP A 770 0.58 -10.82 13.67
C ASP A 770 -0.31 -12.00 14.09
N ASP A 771 -1.11 -12.58 13.17
CA ASP A 771 -1.93 -13.76 13.52
C ASP A 771 -1.05 -14.96 13.89
N HIS A 772 0.00 -15.22 13.12
CA HIS A 772 0.95 -16.29 13.42
C HIS A 772 1.65 -16.09 14.77
N PHE A 773 2.10 -14.87 15.07
CA PHE A 773 2.78 -14.58 16.33
C PHE A 773 1.83 -14.68 17.52
N TYR A 774 0.73 -13.93 17.53
CA TYR A 774 -0.12 -13.79 18.71
C TYR A 774 -1.05 -15.00 18.95
N ASN A 775 -1.62 -15.61 17.91
CA ASN A 775 -2.54 -16.74 18.10
C ASN A 775 -1.83 -18.10 18.12
N ASN A 776 -0.67 -18.24 17.45
CA ASN A 776 -0.02 -19.53 17.24
C ASN A 776 1.35 -19.65 17.91
N GLY A 777 1.91 -18.56 18.47
CA GLY A 777 3.22 -18.57 19.12
C GLY A 777 4.37 -18.88 18.16
N ILE A 778 4.22 -18.45 16.89
CA ILE A 778 5.20 -18.63 15.82
C ILE A 778 6.08 -17.38 15.75
N PHE A 779 7.40 -17.54 15.74
CA PHE A 779 8.30 -16.44 15.40
C PHE A 779 8.11 -16.11 13.90
N ALA A 780 7.40 -15.02 13.63
CA ALA A 780 6.99 -14.64 12.28
C ALA A 780 7.73 -13.38 11.82
N TRP A 781 8.39 -13.48 10.67
CA TRP A 781 9.03 -12.38 9.97
C TRP A 781 8.28 -12.01 8.70
N SER A 782 8.50 -10.79 8.23
CA SER A 782 8.05 -10.30 6.93
C SER A 782 9.20 -9.67 6.17
N PHE A 783 9.40 -10.12 4.94
CA PHE A 783 10.31 -9.50 3.98
C PHE A 783 9.58 -8.56 3.05
N GLU A 784 10.18 -7.40 2.77
CA GLU A 784 9.98 -6.70 1.50
C GLU A 784 11.27 -6.85 0.69
N ALA A 785 11.26 -7.72 -0.31
CA ALA A 785 12.41 -7.94 -1.18
C ALA A 785 12.73 -6.68 -2.01
N GLY A 786 13.90 -6.66 -2.65
CA GLY A 786 14.28 -5.54 -3.49
C GLY A 786 14.67 -4.29 -2.68
N SER A 787 15.83 -4.37 -2.03
CA SER A 787 16.41 -3.20 -1.34
C SER A 787 16.87 -2.16 -2.37
N PRO A 788 16.72 -0.85 -2.10
CA PRO A 788 17.26 0.16 -3.00
C PRO A 788 18.76 -0.02 -3.21
N THR A 789 19.19 0.14 -4.45
CA THR A 789 20.58 -0.09 -4.87
C THR A 789 21.28 1.22 -5.15
N TRP A 790 22.57 1.29 -4.84
CA TRP A 790 23.37 2.47 -5.12
C TRP A 790 23.92 2.43 -6.56
N THR A 791 23.67 3.48 -7.33
CA THR A 791 24.07 3.57 -8.75
C THR A 791 25.39 4.32 -8.98
N GLY A 792 26.09 4.70 -7.91
CA GLY A 792 27.28 5.58 -7.97
C GLY A 792 26.96 7.07 -7.86
N SER A 793 25.74 7.49 -8.22
CA SER A 793 25.29 8.89 -8.16
C SER A 793 24.02 9.09 -7.32
N GLY A 794 23.38 8.01 -6.89
CA GLY A 794 22.15 8.04 -6.11
C GLY A 794 21.58 6.64 -5.84
N TRP A 795 20.60 6.59 -4.93
CA TRP A 795 19.81 5.38 -4.66
C TRP A 795 18.72 5.20 -5.73
N SER A 796 18.53 3.96 -6.18
CA SER A 796 17.45 3.58 -7.10
C SER A 796 16.55 2.53 -6.45
N ASP A 797 15.24 2.74 -6.55
CA ASP A 797 14.26 1.70 -6.20
C ASP A 797 14.15 0.66 -7.32
N VAL A 798 13.72 -0.55 -6.98
CA VAL A 798 13.60 -1.69 -7.91
C VAL A 798 12.15 -1.97 -8.34
N GLY A 799 11.16 -1.64 -7.51
CA GLY A 799 9.73 -1.73 -7.86
C GLY A 799 9.11 -3.12 -7.69
N PHE A 800 7.82 -3.25 -8.02
CA PHE A 800 7.07 -4.52 -7.87
C PHE A 800 7.36 -5.54 -8.98
N THR A 801 7.65 -5.05 -10.18
CA THR A 801 7.86 -5.84 -11.40
C THR A 801 9.11 -5.37 -12.16
N PRO A 802 10.31 -5.49 -11.55
CA PRO A 802 11.55 -5.11 -12.21
C PRO A 802 11.79 -5.95 -13.48
N PRO A 803 12.68 -5.52 -14.41
CA PRO A 803 13.18 -6.40 -15.46
C PRO A 803 13.64 -7.75 -14.89
N TYR A 804 13.43 -8.83 -15.63
CA TYR A 804 13.68 -10.18 -15.12
C TYR A 804 15.11 -10.37 -14.60
N GLU A 805 16.10 -9.75 -15.24
CA GLU A 805 17.50 -9.83 -14.80
C GLU A 805 17.69 -9.29 -13.38
N GLU A 806 17.02 -8.20 -13.02
CA GLU A 806 17.06 -7.66 -11.66
C GLU A 806 16.21 -8.51 -10.70
N GLY A 807 14.99 -8.88 -11.11
CA GLY A 807 14.13 -9.75 -10.30
C GLY A 807 14.74 -11.12 -10.01
N HIS A 808 15.59 -11.63 -10.92
CA HIS A 808 16.37 -12.85 -10.72
C HIS A 808 17.43 -12.66 -9.63
N GLU A 809 18.19 -11.56 -9.67
CA GLU A 809 19.19 -11.27 -8.63
C GLU A 809 18.52 -11.09 -7.26
N GLU A 810 17.38 -10.39 -7.19
CA GLU A 810 16.58 -10.31 -5.97
C GLU A 810 16.11 -11.68 -5.48
N ALA A 811 15.61 -12.55 -6.38
CA ALA A 811 15.21 -13.90 -6.00
C ALA A 811 16.37 -14.72 -5.40
N MET A 812 17.58 -14.52 -5.92
CA MET A 812 18.79 -15.18 -5.45
C MET A 812 19.25 -14.66 -4.08
N GLU A 813 19.17 -13.36 -3.85
CA GLU A 813 19.43 -12.71 -2.55
C GLU A 813 18.46 -13.20 -1.48
N PHE A 814 17.16 -13.14 -1.75
CA PHE A 814 16.16 -13.44 -0.74
C PHE A 814 15.94 -14.95 -0.55
N SER A 815 16.33 -15.79 -1.51
CA SER A 815 16.47 -17.24 -1.27
C SER A 815 17.66 -17.56 -0.34
N HIS A 816 18.72 -16.74 -0.30
CA HIS A 816 19.68 -16.81 0.81
C HIS A 816 19.02 -16.44 2.13
N GLY A 817 18.20 -15.39 2.16
CA GLY A 817 17.41 -15.05 3.34
C GLY A 817 16.56 -16.22 3.85
N TRP A 818 15.88 -16.95 2.94
CA TRP A 818 15.11 -18.15 3.30
C TRP A 818 15.97 -19.30 3.83
N LEU A 819 17.17 -19.53 3.27
CA LEU A 819 18.11 -20.47 3.86
C LEU A 819 18.63 -20.00 5.23
N GLY A 820 18.74 -18.69 5.44
CA GLY A 820 19.10 -18.06 6.71
C GLY A 820 18.06 -18.30 7.81
N ILE A 821 16.76 -18.18 7.54
CA ILE A 821 15.74 -18.49 8.56
C ILE A 821 15.72 -19.99 8.88
N LEU A 822 15.98 -20.86 7.90
CA LEU A 822 16.12 -22.29 8.16
C LEU A 822 17.33 -22.57 9.06
N GLU A 823 18.43 -21.85 8.87
CA GLU A 823 19.61 -21.88 9.76
C GLU A 823 19.23 -21.45 11.18
N VAL A 824 18.51 -20.33 11.33
CA VAL A 824 17.99 -19.83 12.63
C VAL A 824 17.09 -20.87 13.30
N ALA A 825 16.10 -21.41 12.59
CA ALA A 825 15.17 -22.41 13.13
C ALA A 825 15.90 -23.67 13.59
N GLN A 826 16.92 -24.11 12.83
CA GLN A 826 17.75 -25.23 13.23
C GLN A 826 18.58 -24.93 14.48
N MET A 827 19.24 -23.77 14.54
CA MET A 827 20.01 -23.37 15.71
C MET A 827 19.13 -23.36 16.97
N HIS A 828 17.95 -22.74 16.87
CA HIS A 828 16.97 -22.72 17.94
C HIS A 828 16.51 -24.12 18.36
N SER A 829 16.19 -25.01 17.41
CA SER A 829 15.75 -26.37 17.70
C SER A 829 16.79 -27.23 18.43
N LEU A 830 18.07 -26.89 18.26
CA LEU A 830 19.20 -27.61 18.84
C LEU A 830 19.76 -26.92 20.09
N ASP A 831 19.20 -25.77 20.45
CA ASP A 831 19.68 -24.97 21.56
C ASP A 831 19.31 -25.61 22.90
N ASN A 832 20.35 -25.82 23.69
CA ASN A 832 20.27 -26.33 25.05
C ASN A 832 21.31 -25.66 25.95
N VAL A 833 21.82 -24.49 25.52
CA VAL A 833 22.74 -23.67 26.29
C VAL A 833 21.89 -22.89 27.30
N LEU A 834 22.34 -22.83 28.55
CA LEU A 834 21.60 -22.06 29.56
C LEU A 834 22.03 -20.59 29.47
N PRO A 835 21.07 -19.65 29.48
CA PRO A 835 21.40 -18.24 29.45
C PRO A 835 22.14 -17.83 30.73
N ARG A 836 23.03 -16.86 30.60
CA ARG A 836 23.72 -16.23 31.72
C ARG A 836 23.40 -14.75 31.73
N SER A 837 23.13 -14.25 32.92
CA SER A 837 22.86 -12.84 33.17
C SER A 837 23.66 -12.33 34.37
N THR A 838 24.18 -11.11 34.27
CA THR A 838 24.84 -10.37 35.36
C THR A 838 24.20 -9.00 35.50
N ILE A 839 23.97 -8.54 36.72
CA ILE A 839 23.44 -7.20 36.98
C ILE A 839 24.56 -6.16 36.93
N GLU A 840 24.33 -5.02 36.27
CA GLU A 840 25.29 -3.93 36.12
C GLU A 840 24.65 -2.57 36.45
N PRO A 841 25.28 -1.74 37.32
CA PRO A 841 26.48 -2.04 38.06
C PRO A 841 26.23 -3.14 39.11
N GLY A 842 27.23 -4.01 39.30
CA GLY A 842 27.11 -5.20 40.15
C GLY A 842 26.92 -4.94 41.65
N ARG A 843 27.01 -5.98 42.47
CA ARG A 843 26.90 -5.86 43.95
C ARG A 843 27.87 -4.79 44.50
N GLY A 844 27.39 -3.88 45.36
CA GLY A 844 28.21 -2.76 45.81
C GLY A 844 27.57 -1.90 46.90
N SER A 845 28.32 -0.87 47.32
CA SER A 845 27.83 0.26 48.09
C SER A 845 27.90 1.51 47.22
N TYR A 846 26.83 2.30 47.22
CA TYR A 846 26.64 3.46 46.38
C TYR A 846 26.12 4.61 47.24
N ASP A 847 26.63 5.81 46.98
CA ASP A 847 26.34 7.01 47.78
C ASP A 847 25.09 7.78 47.27
N ALA A 848 24.36 7.21 46.32
CA ALA A 848 23.16 7.77 45.70
C ALA A 848 22.31 6.63 45.09
N PRO A 849 21.03 6.89 44.72
CA PRO A 849 20.26 5.94 43.93
C PRO A 849 21.02 5.47 42.68
N VAL A 850 20.83 4.21 42.33
CA VAL A 850 21.56 3.53 41.25
C VAL A 850 20.59 2.90 40.27
N ASP A 851 20.79 3.20 39.01
CA ASP A 851 20.11 2.52 37.91
C ASP A 851 20.86 1.26 37.53
N VAL A 852 20.19 0.11 37.59
CA VAL A 852 20.76 -1.20 37.25
C VAL A 852 20.11 -1.78 35.99
N THR A 853 20.92 -2.48 35.19
CA THR A 853 20.55 -3.21 33.97
C THR A 853 21.15 -4.62 34.03
N PHE A 854 20.92 -5.45 33.01
CA PHE A 854 21.45 -6.81 32.93
C PHE A 854 22.32 -7.02 31.69
N GLU A 855 23.57 -7.46 31.89
CA GLU A 855 24.38 -8.07 30.83
C GLU A 855 23.93 -9.51 30.59
N LEU A 856 23.61 -9.86 29.34
CA LEU A 856 23.12 -11.18 28.94
C LEU A 856 24.12 -11.88 28.02
N SER A 857 24.23 -13.21 28.13
CA SER A 857 25.06 -14.01 27.23
C SER A 857 24.42 -14.28 25.86
N GLU A 858 23.11 -14.11 25.77
CA GLU A 858 22.26 -14.32 24.61
C GLU A 858 20.91 -13.62 24.86
N PRO A 859 20.07 -13.40 23.84
CA PRO A 859 18.72 -12.85 24.01
C PRO A 859 17.93 -13.61 25.07
N SER A 860 17.46 -12.91 26.10
CA SER A 860 16.73 -13.54 27.21
C SER A 860 15.82 -12.56 27.95
N ASP A 861 14.69 -13.08 28.41
CA ASP A 861 13.83 -12.42 29.38
C ASP A 861 14.43 -12.55 30.78
N VAL A 862 14.46 -11.45 31.54
CA VAL A 862 14.90 -11.45 32.94
C VAL A 862 13.73 -11.14 33.85
N TYR A 863 13.38 -12.10 34.71
CA TYR A 863 12.36 -11.97 35.75
C TYR A 863 13.02 -11.63 37.07
N TYR A 864 12.60 -10.56 37.75
CA TYR A 864 13.28 -10.07 38.95
C TYR A 864 12.32 -9.69 40.09
N THR A 865 12.86 -9.66 41.31
CA THR A 865 12.16 -9.19 42.52
C THR A 865 13.08 -8.28 43.33
N LEU A 866 12.54 -7.17 43.82
CA LEU A 866 13.26 -6.20 44.66
C LEU A 866 12.93 -6.34 46.15
N ASP A 867 11.76 -6.89 46.48
CA ASP A 867 11.26 -7.09 47.85
C ASP A 867 11.89 -8.29 48.59
N GLY A 868 12.86 -8.96 47.96
CA GLY A 868 13.50 -10.14 48.50
C GLY A 868 12.64 -11.41 48.45
N SER A 869 11.49 -11.40 47.76
CA SER A 869 10.70 -12.61 47.47
C SER A 869 11.45 -13.55 46.50
N ARG A 870 10.82 -14.66 46.11
CA ARG A 870 11.41 -15.61 45.15
C ARG A 870 10.94 -15.20 43.75
N PRO A 871 11.82 -15.00 42.76
CA PRO A 871 11.39 -14.64 41.41
C PRO A 871 10.65 -15.80 40.75
N THR A 872 9.54 -15.49 40.09
CA THR A 872 8.69 -16.43 39.35
C THR A 872 8.35 -15.89 37.96
N PHE A 873 7.59 -16.64 37.15
CA PHE A 873 7.08 -16.11 35.88
C PHE A 873 6.03 -15.00 36.04
N ASP A 874 5.47 -14.83 37.25
CA ASP A 874 4.57 -13.72 37.59
C ASP A 874 5.33 -12.49 38.14
N SER A 875 6.66 -12.59 38.25
CA SER A 875 7.48 -11.46 38.69
C SER A 875 7.63 -10.42 37.57
N PRO A 876 7.88 -9.15 37.91
CA PRO A 876 8.24 -8.14 36.92
C PRO A 876 9.36 -8.62 36.00
N ARG A 877 9.24 -8.29 34.73
CA ARG A 877 10.23 -8.58 33.70
C ARG A 877 10.97 -7.29 33.33
N MET A 878 12.21 -7.43 32.88
CA MET A 878 12.94 -6.37 32.20
C MET A 878 12.24 -5.97 30.90
N GLU A 879 12.07 -4.67 30.70
CA GLU A 879 11.40 -4.09 29.53
C GLU A 879 12.35 -3.15 28.76
N PHE A 880 11.93 -2.69 27.59
CA PHE A 880 12.64 -1.63 26.87
C PHE A 880 12.22 -0.25 27.40
N THR A 881 13.15 0.71 27.42
CA THR A 881 12.82 2.12 27.74
C THR A 881 11.81 2.72 26.75
N GLY A 882 11.75 2.18 25.54
CA GLY A 882 10.83 2.58 24.49
C GLY A 882 11.13 1.83 23.19
N PRO A 883 10.35 2.09 22.12
CA PRO A 883 10.56 1.45 20.82
C PRO A 883 12.00 1.62 20.34
N ARG A 884 12.66 0.51 20.03
CA ARG A 884 14.05 0.47 19.51
C ARG A 884 15.09 1.11 20.44
N GLN A 885 14.79 1.22 21.73
CA GLN A 885 15.72 1.70 22.77
C GLN A 885 16.34 0.53 23.54
N GLY A 886 17.23 0.85 24.50
CA GLY A 886 17.87 -0.15 25.35
C GLY A 886 16.96 -0.64 26.49
N GLN A 887 17.56 -1.39 27.42
CA GLN A 887 16.88 -1.84 28.63
C GLN A 887 16.39 -0.65 29.46
N GLU A 888 15.16 -0.73 29.94
CA GLU A 888 14.68 0.17 30.99
C GLU A 888 15.50 -0.08 32.27
N PRO A 889 16.23 0.92 32.77
CA PRO A 889 17.00 0.74 33.99
C PRO A 889 16.08 0.62 35.20
N ILE A 890 16.45 -0.24 36.15
CA ILE A 890 15.76 -0.40 37.41
C ILE A 890 16.43 0.51 38.43
N THR A 891 15.73 1.55 38.91
CA THR A 891 16.27 2.43 39.95
C THR A 891 16.20 1.78 41.32
N ILE A 892 17.33 1.73 42.01
CA ILE A 892 17.47 1.27 43.39
C ILE A 892 17.89 2.46 44.25
N ASP A 893 17.00 2.93 45.11
CA ASP A 893 17.18 4.10 45.97
C ASP A 893 17.48 3.74 47.44
N GLU A 894 17.22 2.51 47.84
CA GLU A 894 17.57 1.98 49.17
C GLU A 894 18.31 0.63 49.09
N THR A 895 18.85 0.18 50.23
CA THR A 895 19.53 -1.11 50.30
C THR A 895 18.60 -2.26 49.92
N THR A 896 18.82 -2.84 48.74
CA THR A 896 17.91 -3.80 48.10
C THR A 896 18.62 -5.11 47.77
N THR A 897 17.92 -6.23 47.96
CA THR A 897 18.39 -7.55 47.48
C THR A 897 17.64 -7.91 46.21
N VAL A 898 18.25 -7.63 45.07
CA VAL A 898 17.73 -8.03 43.75
C VAL A 898 17.93 -9.53 43.59
N LYS A 899 16.87 -10.25 43.24
CA LYS A 899 16.89 -11.67 42.87
C LYS A 899 16.27 -11.83 41.49
N TRP A 900 16.88 -12.64 40.64
CA TRP A 900 16.40 -12.79 39.26
C TRP A 900 16.78 -14.12 38.62
N PHE A 901 16.17 -14.44 37.49
CA PHE A 901 16.61 -15.49 36.58
C PHE A 901 16.34 -15.08 35.12
N ALA A 902 17.17 -15.60 34.21
CA ALA A 902 17.01 -15.39 32.77
C ALA A 902 16.41 -16.62 32.07
N VAL A 903 15.62 -16.39 31.01
CA VAL A 903 15.04 -17.40 30.13
C VAL A 903 15.26 -16.97 28.67
N ASP A 904 15.88 -17.83 27.86
CA ASP A 904 16.10 -17.56 26.44
C ASP A 904 14.86 -17.88 25.58
N ALA A 905 14.94 -17.58 24.29
CA ALA A 905 13.86 -17.84 23.33
C ALA A 905 13.57 -19.34 23.14
N ALA A 906 14.56 -20.22 23.33
CA ALA A 906 14.40 -21.68 23.26
C ALA A 906 13.77 -22.27 24.54
N GLY A 907 13.61 -21.44 25.59
CA GLY A 907 13.02 -21.80 26.88
C GLY A 907 14.01 -22.39 27.89
N ASN A 908 15.33 -22.29 27.65
CA ASN A 908 16.30 -22.70 28.65
C ASN A 908 16.35 -21.69 29.80
N ILE A 909 16.38 -22.21 31.02
CA ILE A 909 16.34 -21.37 32.24
C ILE A 909 17.72 -21.36 32.90
N GLN A 910 18.23 -20.16 33.17
CA GLN A 910 19.50 -19.95 33.85
C GLN A 910 19.64 -20.84 35.09
N ASN A 911 20.81 -21.47 35.24
CA ASN A 911 21.15 -22.37 36.35
C ASN A 911 20.21 -23.59 36.52
N ASN A 912 19.37 -23.93 35.54
CA ASN A 912 18.25 -24.86 35.68
C ASN A 912 17.33 -24.48 36.85
N TYR A 913 17.10 -23.18 37.04
CA TYR A 913 16.17 -22.69 38.03
C TYR A 913 14.74 -23.16 37.72
N GLN A 914 13.98 -23.49 38.77
CA GLN A 914 12.58 -23.89 38.64
C GLN A 914 11.71 -22.86 39.34
N PRO A 915 11.10 -21.90 38.63
CA PRO A 915 10.28 -20.83 39.21
C PRO A 915 9.21 -21.35 40.19
N GLY A 916 8.45 -22.38 39.81
CA GLY A 916 7.46 -23.05 40.66
C GLY A 916 8.02 -24.11 41.63
N GLY A 917 9.34 -24.30 41.69
CA GLY A 917 10.02 -25.26 42.55
C GLY A 917 10.43 -24.69 43.92
N THR A 918 11.19 -25.48 44.69
CA THR A 918 11.63 -25.11 46.05
C THR A 918 13.12 -24.79 46.15
N ARG A 919 13.89 -24.88 45.05
CA ARG A 919 15.35 -24.67 45.05
C ARG A 919 15.69 -23.22 44.72
N ASP A 920 16.51 -22.57 45.53
CA ASP A 920 16.91 -21.16 45.37
C ASP A 920 18.19 -21.00 44.52
N ASN A 921 18.22 -21.61 43.33
CA ASN A 921 19.32 -21.49 42.36
C ASN A 921 19.15 -20.33 41.36
N TYR A 922 18.28 -19.36 41.69
CA TYR A 922 18.21 -18.06 41.00
C TYR A 922 19.46 -17.21 41.31
N GLN A 923 19.69 -16.15 40.53
CA GLN A 923 20.74 -15.17 40.78
C GLN A 923 20.33 -14.15 41.84
N ARG A 924 21.31 -13.58 42.55
CA ARG A 924 21.06 -12.51 43.52
C ARG A 924 22.24 -11.56 43.68
N ALA A 925 21.94 -10.30 43.94
CA ALA A 925 22.89 -9.25 44.26
C ALA A 925 22.31 -8.33 45.34
N VAL A 926 23.19 -7.79 46.20
CA VAL A 926 22.80 -6.78 47.20
C VAL A 926 23.41 -5.46 46.76
N ILE A 927 22.55 -4.49 46.49
CA ILE A 927 22.90 -3.12 46.16
C ILE A 927 22.64 -2.30 47.41
N ARG A 928 23.68 -1.70 47.99
CA ARG A 928 23.56 -0.89 49.21
C ARG A 928 23.61 0.58 48.83
N VAL A 929 22.49 1.27 48.92
CA VAL A 929 22.48 2.73 48.88
C VAL A 929 22.67 3.23 50.31
N THR A 930 23.67 4.09 50.52
CA THR A 930 23.96 4.71 51.81
C THR A 930 23.58 6.18 51.80
N ASP A 931 22.75 6.57 52.78
CA ASP A 931 22.36 7.97 53.05
C ASP A 931 23.54 8.88 53.38
#